data_AF-Q5BU13-F1
#
_entry.id   AF-Q5BU13-F1
#
_cell.length_a   1.000
_cell.length_b   1.000
_cell.length_c   1.000
_cell.angle_alpha   90.00
_cell.angle_beta   90.00
_cell.angle_gamma   90.00
#
_symmetry.space_group_name_H-M   'P 1'
#
loop_
_entity.id
_entity.type
_entity.pdbx_description
1 polymer ?
#
loop_
_entity_poly.entity_id
_entity_poly.type
_entity_poly.pdbx_seq_one_letter_code
_entity_poly.pdbx_strand_id
1 'polypeptide(L)'
;MVDGRSSASIVAVDPERAARERDAAARALLQDSPLHTTMQYATSGLELTVPYALKVVASADTFDRAKEVADEVLRCAWQLADTVLNSFNPNSEVSLVGRLPVGQKHQMSAPLKRVMACCQRVYNSSAGCFDPSTAPVAKALREIALGKERNNACLEALTQACTLPNSFVIDFEAGTISRKHEHASLDLGGVSKGYIVDYVIDNINAAGFQNVFFDWGGDCRASGMNARNTPWVVGITRPPSLDMLPNPPKEASYISVISLDNEALATSGDYENLIYTADDKPLTCTYDWKGKELMKPSQSNIAQVSVKCYSAMYADALATACFIKRDPAKVRQLLDGWRYVRDTVRDYRVYVRENERVAKMFEIATEDAEMRKRRISNTLPARVIVVGGGLAGLSAAIEAAGCGAQVVLMEKEAKLGGNSAKATSGINGWGTRAQAKASIVDGGKYFERDTYKSGIGGNTDPALVKTLSMKSADAIGWLTSLGVPLTVLSQLGGHSRKRTHRAPDKKDGTPLPIGFTIMKTLEGHVRGNLSGRITIMENCSVTSLLSETKERPDGTKQIRVTGVEFTQAGSGKTTILADAVILATGGFSNDKTADSLLREHAPHLVNFPTTNGPWATGDGVKLAQRLGAQLVDMDKVQLHPTGLINPKDPANPTKFLGPEALRGSGGVLLNKQGKRFVNELDLRSVVSKAIMEQGAEYPGSGGSMFAYCVLNAAAQKLFGVSSHEFYWKKMGLFVKADTMRDLAALIGCPVESVQQTLEEYERLSISQRSCPITRKSVYPCVLGTKGPYYVAFVTPSIHYTMGGCLISPSAEIQMKNTSSRAPLSHSNPILGLFGAGEVTGGVHGGNRLGGNSLLECVVFGRIAGDRASTILQRKSSALSFKVWTTVVLREVREGGVYGAGSRVLRFNLPGALQRSGLSLGQFIAIRGDWDGQQLIGYYSPITLPDDLGMIDILARSDKGTLREWISALEPGDAVEMKACGGLVIERRLSDKHFVFMGHIINKLCLIAGGTGVAPMLQIIKAAFMKPFIDTLESVHLIYAAEDVTELTYREVLEERRRESRGKFKKTFVLNRPPPLWTDGVGFIDRGILTNHVQPPSDNLLVAICGPPVMQRIVKATLKTLGYNMNLVRTVDETEPSGSSKI
;
A
#
# COMPACT_ATOMS: atom_id res chain seq x y z
N MET A 1 11.81 -13.15 66.08
CA MET A 1 10.83 -12.14 65.63
C MET A 1 11.31 -11.64 64.27
N VAL A 2 10.95 -12.28 63.16
CA VAL A 2 9.67 -12.30 62.39
C VAL A 2 9.57 -11.12 61.39
N ASP A 3 9.68 -11.50 60.10
CA ASP A 3 9.05 -11.04 58.84
C ASP A 3 9.09 -9.59 58.27
N GLY A 4 9.57 -9.46 57.01
CA GLY A 4 8.69 -9.39 55.81
C GLY A 4 8.23 -8.04 55.21
N ARG A 5 8.69 -7.75 53.96
CA ARG A 5 8.03 -7.06 52.80
C ARG A 5 7.53 -5.58 52.81
N SER A 6 8.07 -4.84 51.83
CA SER A 6 7.52 -3.84 50.86
C SER A 6 6.65 -2.64 51.27
N SER A 7 6.97 -1.45 50.71
CA SER A 7 6.01 -0.64 49.91
C SER A 7 6.73 0.49 49.14
N ALA A 8 6.74 0.39 47.81
CA ALA A 8 6.97 1.52 46.93
C ALA A 8 5.74 2.43 46.95
N SER A 9 5.95 3.71 47.27
CA SER A 9 4.91 4.74 47.26
C SER A 9 4.58 5.11 45.82
N ILE A 10 3.38 4.73 45.39
CA ILE A 10 2.73 5.14 44.15
C ILE A 10 2.45 6.64 44.23
N VAL A 11 3.03 7.44 43.32
CA VAL A 11 2.44 8.72 42.93
C VAL A 11 1.61 8.45 41.68
N ALA A 12 0.29 8.33 41.87
CA ALA A 12 -0.66 8.23 40.78
C ALA A 12 -0.74 9.60 40.08
N VAL A 13 0.04 9.79 39.02
CA VAL A 13 -0.22 10.86 38.06
C VAL A 13 -1.17 10.29 37.01
N ASP A 14 -2.37 10.85 36.94
CA ASP A 14 -3.35 10.54 35.90
C ASP A 14 -2.68 10.68 34.51
N PRO A 15 -2.50 9.59 33.74
CA PRO A 15 -1.81 9.61 32.46
C PRO A 15 -2.52 10.49 31.43
N GLU A 16 -3.84 10.65 31.53
CA GLU A 16 -4.60 11.53 30.65
C GLU A 16 -4.43 13.00 31.01
N ARG A 17 -4.33 13.32 32.30
CA ARG A 17 -3.97 14.66 32.76
C ARG A 17 -2.53 15.01 32.37
N ALA A 18 -1.59 14.08 32.54
CA ALA A 18 -0.21 14.25 32.10
C ALA A 18 -0.09 14.31 30.57
N ALA A 19 -0.99 13.68 29.80
CA ALA A 19 -1.05 13.80 28.35
C ALA A 19 -1.71 15.12 27.91
N ARG A 20 -2.79 15.57 28.58
CA ARG A 20 -3.45 16.87 28.33
C ARG A 20 -2.57 18.06 28.73
N GLU A 21 -1.83 17.97 29.83
CA GLU A 21 -0.84 18.96 30.26
C GLU A 21 0.39 18.98 29.32
N ARG A 22 0.74 17.83 28.70
CA ARG A 22 1.74 17.75 27.62
C ARG A 22 1.23 18.26 26.26
N ASP A 23 -0.06 18.13 25.96
CA ASP A 23 -0.67 18.64 24.72
C ASP A 23 -0.94 20.15 24.79
N ALA A 24 -1.23 20.68 25.98
CA ALA A 24 -1.28 22.11 26.26
C ALA A 24 0.12 22.75 26.18
N ALA A 25 1.16 22.05 26.67
CA ALA A 25 2.55 22.48 26.50
C ALA A 25 3.03 22.38 25.05
N ALA A 26 2.59 21.39 24.26
CA ALA A 26 2.91 21.29 22.83
C ALA A 26 2.23 22.38 21.97
N ARG A 27 1.06 22.89 22.40
CA ARG A 27 0.42 24.06 21.77
C ARG A 27 0.99 25.40 22.25
N ALA A 28 1.59 25.45 23.43
CA ALA A 28 2.31 26.62 23.93
C ALA A 28 3.77 26.72 23.42
N LEU A 29 4.35 25.62 22.93
CA LEU A 29 5.72 25.55 22.38
C LEU A 29 5.79 25.74 20.84
N LEU A 30 4.68 26.10 20.20
CA LEU A 30 4.61 26.41 18.76
C LEU A 30 4.65 27.92 18.45
N GLN A 31 5.02 28.75 19.41
CA GLN A 31 5.40 30.14 19.18
C GLN A 31 6.74 30.38 19.87
N ASP A 32 7.81 30.25 19.08
CA ASP A 32 9.04 31.03 19.12
C ASP A 32 10.18 30.20 18.51
N SER A 33 10.16 30.14 17.19
CA SER A 33 11.36 29.93 16.38
C SER A 33 11.41 31.09 15.39
N PRO A 34 12.51 31.87 15.32
CA PRO A 34 12.62 33.01 14.43
C PRO A 34 12.91 32.49 13.02
N LEU A 35 11.88 32.00 12.33
CA LEU A 35 11.97 31.60 10.94
C LEU A 35 10.81 32.25 10.18
N HIS A 36 11.15 33.33 9.47
CA HIS A 36 10.42 34.01 8.41
C HIS A 36 8.91 34.15 8.62
N THR A 37 8.47 35.34 9.05
CA THR A 37 7.06 35.76 9.04
C THR A 37 6.45 35.46 7.66
N THR A 38 5.69 34.36 7.56
CA THR A 38 4.94 34.02 6.36
C THR A 38 3.71 34.92 6.31
N MET A 39 3.56 35.64 5.20
CA MET A 39 2.41 36.51 4.95
C MET A 39 1.46 35.81 3.97
N GLN A 40 0.16 36.06 4.11
CA GLN A 40 -0.86 35.48 3.23
C GLN A 40 -1.58 36.60 2.48
N TYR A 41 -1.41 36.63 1.15
CA TYR A 41 -2.27 37.44 0.29
C TYR A 41 -3.59 36.71 0.12
N ALA A 42 -4.71 37.41 0.29
CA ALA A 42 -6.05 36.84 0.11
C ALA A 42 -6.95 37.84 -0.62
N THR A 43 -7.67 37.36 -1.62
CA THR A 43 -8.65 38.14 -2.38
C THR A 43 -9.87 37.26 -2.69
N SER A 44 -11.05 37.87 -2.76
CA SER A 44 -12.31 37.20 -3.05
C SER A 44 -13.29 38.17 -3.70
N GLY A 45 -14.17 37.66 -4.56
CA GLY A 45 -15.13 38.48 -5.27
C GLY A 45 -16.14 37.65 -6.05
N LEU A 46 -16.84 38.30 -6.98
CA LEU A 46 -17.80 37.70 -7.90
C LEU A 46 -17.33 37.96 -9.32
N GLU A 47 -17.08 36.92 -10.11
CA GLU A 47 -16.65 37.06 -11.50
C GLU A 47 -17.49 36.12 -12.38
N LEU A 48 -18.00 36.62 -13.52
CA LEU A 48 -18.94 35.88 -14.37
C LEU A 48 -20.13 35.28 -13.60
N THR A 49 -20.64 36.00 -12.59
CA THR A 49 -21.71 35.57 -11.65
C THR A 49 -21.36 34.45 -10.68
N VAL A 50 -20.08 34.06 -10.60
CA VAL A 50 -19.58 32.95 -9.77
C VAL A 50 -18.61 33.48 -8.70
N PRO A 51 -18.78 33.13 -7.42
CA PRO A 51 -17.89 33.61 -6.36
C PRO A 51 -16.51 32.95 -6.46
N TYR A 52 -15.45 33.69 -6.14
CA TYR A 52 -14.09 33.15 -6.07
C TYR A 52 -13.36 33.55 -4.79
N ALA A 53 -12.37 32.74 -4.40
CA ALA A 53 -11.43 33.05 -3.33
C ALA A 53 -10.02 32.54 -3.67
N LEU A 54 -9.02 33.43 -3.63
CA LEU A 54 -7.60 33.11 -3.83
C LEU A 54 -6.82 33.42 -2.54
N LYS A 55 -5.92 32.52 -2.17
CA LYS A 55 -4.95 32.69 -1.08
C LYS A 55 -3.56 32.28 -1.56
N VAL A 56 -2.56 33.13 -1.38
CA VAL A 56 -1.15 32.88 -1.72
C VAL A 56 -0.30 33.13 -0.48
N VAL A 57 0.47 32.13 -0.05
CA VAL A 57 1.42 32.29 1.06
C VAL A 57 2.81 32.56 0.51
N ALA A 58 3.39 33.67 0.95
CA ALA A 58 4.71 34.14 0.56
C ALA A 58 5.51 34.58 1.80
N SER A 59 6.82 34.68 1.65
CA SER A 59 7.67 35.32 2.67
C SER A 59 7.51 36.84 2.60
N ALA A 60 7.80 37.55 3.70
CA ALA A 60 7.67 39.01 3.76
C ALA A 60 8.41 39.75 2.61
N ASP A 61 9.59 39.26 2.21
CA ASP A 61 10.41 39.80 1.11
C ASP A 61 9.85 39.52 -0.30
N THR A 62 8.93 38.57 -0.45
CA THR A 62 8.33 38.20 -1.74
C THR A 62 6.83 38.49 -1.82
N PHE A 63 6.25 39.10 -0.77
CA PHE A 63 4.81 39.31 -0.64
C PHE A 63 4.21 40.21 -1.73
N ASP A 64 4.82 41.36 -2.00
CA ASP A 64 4.31 42.29 -3.02
C ASP A 64 4.37 41.67 -4.42
N ARG A 65 5.45 40.96 -4.74
CA ARG A 65 5.56 40.18 -5.99
C ARG A 65 4.49 39.08 -6.06
N ALA A 66 4.19 38.41 -4.96
CA ALA A 66 3.15 37.38 -4.91
C ALA A 66 1.78 37.96 -5.23
N LYS A 67 1.49 39.17 -4.72
CA LYS A 67 0.26 39.91 -5.00
C LYS A 67 0.16 40.31 -6.48
N GLU A 68 1.21 40.93 -7.04
CA GLU A 68 1.24 41.34 -8.45
C GLU A 68 1.02 40.14 -9.40
N VAL A 69 1.71 39.03 -9.14
CA VAL A 69 1.55 37.79 -9.91
C VAL A 69 0.13 37.24 -9.78
N ALA A 70 -0.43 37.24 -8.58
CA ALA A 70 -1.78 36.75 -8.33
C ALA A 70 -2.83 37.57 -9.10
N ASP A 71 -2.76 38.89 -9.03
CA ASP A 71 -3.70 39.80 -9.68
C ASP A 71 -3.64 39.68 -11.22
N GLU A 72 -2.43 39.60 -11.78
CA GLU A 72 -2.24 39.41 -13.22
C GLU A 72 -2.74 38.05 -13.72
N VAL A 73 -2.44 36.98 -12.97
CA VAL A 73 -2.93 35.63 -13.32
C VAL A 73 -4.45 35.56 -13.26
N LEU A 74 -5.10 36.19 -12.27
CA LEU A 74 -6.56 36.27 -12.20
C LEU A 74 -7.14 37.02 -13.39
N ARG A 75 -6.58 38.18 -13.75
CA ARG A 75 -7.00 38.97 -14.91
C ARG A 75 -6.94 38.15 -16.21
N CYS A 76 -5.83 37.44 -16.44
CA CYS A 76 -5.68 36.53 -17.58
C CYS A 76 -6.67 35.36 -17.54
N ALA A 77 -6.92 34.80 -16.36
CA ALA A 77 -7.86 33.71 -16.15
C ALA A 77 -9.30 34.11 -16.51
N TRP A 78 -9.74 35.31 -16.09
CA TRP A 78 -11.06 35.85 -16.40
C TRP A 78 -11.25 36.16 -17.88
N GLN A 79 -10.25 36.78 -18.50
CA GLN A 79 -10.25 36.99 -19.95
C GLN A 79 -10.37 35.66 -20.69
N LEU A 80 -9.59 34.65 -20.29
CA LEU A 80 -9.63 33.32 -20.90
C LEU A 80 -11.00 32.64 -20.72
N ALA A 81 -11.57 32.70 -19.52
CA ALA A 81 -12.89 32.16 -19.22
C ALA A 81 -13.95 32.78 -20.15
N ASP A 82 -13.95 34.11 -20.28
CA ASP A 82 -14.96 34.83 -21.05
C ASP A 82 -14.77 34.72 -22.57
N THR A 83 -13.55 34.90 -23.09
CA THR A 83 -13.33 34.97 -24.54
C THR A 83 -13.15 33.61 -25.20
N VAL A 84 -12.90 32.54 -24.44
CA VAL A 84 -12.68 31.20 -25.00
C VAL A 84 -13.77 30.23 -24.57
N LEU A 85 -14.04 30.13 -23.27
CA LEU A 85 -14.82 29.01 -22.71
C LEU A 85 -16.29 29.33 -22.41
N ASN A 86 -16.69 30.61 -22.41
CA ASN A 86 -18.03 31.05 -22.05
C ASN A 86 -19.04 30.89 -23.21
N SER A 87 -19.98 29.96 -23.08
CA SER A 87 -21.05 29.73 -24.06
C SER A 87 -22.15 30.81 -24.07
N PHE A 88 -22.17 31.71 -23.09
CA PHE A 88 -23.10 32.84 -23.04
C PHE A 88 -22.54 34.09 -23.72
N ASN A 89 -21.22 34.20 -23.85
CA ASN A 89 -20.61 35.28 -24.61
C ASN A 89 -20.68 34.92 -26.10
N PRO A 90 -21.41 35.68 -26.93
CA PRO A 90 -21.53 35.38 -28.36
C PRO A 90 -20.19 35.48 -29.07
N ASN A 91 -19.22 36.25 -28.57
CA ASN A 91 -17.92 36.44 -29.21
C ASN A 91 -16.87 35.42 -28.76
N SER A 92 -17.20 34.49 -27.87
CA SER A 92 -16.26 33.47 -27.41
C SER A 92 -15.92 32.46 -28.50
N GLU A 93 -14.75 31.82 -28.40
CA GLU A 93 -14.35 30.76 -29.31
C GLU A 93 -15.36 29.59 -29.32
N VAL A 94 -15.87 29.20 -28.16
CA VAL A 94 -16.88 28.13 -28.04
C VAL A 94 -18.19 28.50 -28.73
N SER A 95 -18.67 29.73 -28.56
CA SER A 95 -19.85 30.24 -29.26
C SER A 95 -19.63 30.33 -30.78
N LEU A 96 -18.42 30.72 -31.22
CA LEU A 96 -18.04 30.75 -32.63
C LEU A 96 -18.13 29.35 -33.25
N VAL A 97 -17.58 28.32 -32.60
CA VAL A 97 -17.66 26.92 -33.05
C VAL A 97 -19.10 26.48 -33.24
N GLY A 98 -20.03 26.91 -32.38
CA GLY A 98 -21.46 26.62 -32.49
C GLY A 98 -22.20 27.39 -33.59
N ARG A 99 -21.57 28.35 -34.28
CA ARG A 99 -22.20 29.15 -35.34
C ARG A 99 -21.57 28.99 -36.72
N LEU A 100 -20.41 28.34 -36.83
CA LEU A 100 -19.78 28.08 -38.12
C LEU A 100 -20.71 27.24 -39.04
N PRO A 101 -20.64 27.47 -40.36
CA PRO A 101 -21.21 26.58 -41.37
C PRO A 101 -20.88 25.10 -41.11
N VAL A 102 -21.85 24.23 -41.36
CA VAL A 102 -21.68 22.77 -41.21
C VAL A 102 -20.52 22.29 -42.09
N GLY A 103 -19.62 21.48 -41.51
CA GLY A 103 -18.42 20.97 -42.17
C GLY A 103 -17.22 21.93 -42.20
N GLN A 104 -17.38 23.21 -41.85
CA GLN A 104 -16.26 24.14 -41.77
C GLN A 104 -15.36 23.82 -40.56
N LYS A 105 -14.06 23.64 -40.82
CA LYS A 105 -13.06 23.37 -39.78
C LYS A 105 -12.61 24.67 -39.10
N HIS A 106 -12.62 24.65 -37.77
CA HIS A 106 -12.05 25.68 -36.90
C HIS A 106 -10.76 25.18 -36.27
N GLN A 107 -9.73 26.02 -36.22
CA GLN A 107 -8.48 25.71 -35.51
C GLN A 107 -8.66 26.04 -34.02
N MET A 108 -8.71 25.02 -33.17
CA MET A 108 -8.89 25.22 -31.73
C MET A 108 -7.67 25.91 -31.12
N SER A 109 -7.91 26.88 -30.25
CA SER A 109 -6.90 27.40 -29.33
C SER A 109 -6.35 26.30 -28.43
N ALA A 110 -5.15 26.50 -27.88
CA ALA A 110 -4.55 25.53 -26.96
C ALA A 110 -5.44 25.24 -25.72
N PRO A 111 -6.10 26.23 -25.09
CA PRO A 111 -7.10 26.00 -24.05
C PRO A 111 -8.29 25.15 -24.51
N LEU A 112 -8.95 25.51 -25.61
CA LEU A 112 -10.12 24.79 -26.11
C LEU A 112 -9.76 23.33 -26.48
N LYS A 113 -8.60 23.13 -27.12
CA LYS A 113 -8.09 21.78 -27.44
C LYS A 113 -7.90 20.92 -26.19
N ARG A 114 -7.38 21.49 -25.10
CA ARG A 114 -7.21 20.77 -23.81
C ARG A 114 -8.56 20.41 -23.19
N VAL A 115 -9.50 21.36 -23.16
CA VAL A 115 -10.85 21.12 -22.63
C VAL A 115 -11.58 20.06 -23.43
N MET A 116 -11.54 20.13 -24.77
CA MET A 116 -12.17 19.12 -25.63
C MET A 116 -11.54 17.73 -25.47
N ALA A 117 -10.22 17.64 -25.22
CA ALA A 117 -9.56 16.37 -24.92
C ALA A 117 -10.05 15.77 -23.59
N CYS A 118 -10.31 16.61 -22.58
CA CYS A 118 -10.97 16.21 -21.34
C CYS A 118 -12.38 15.69 -21.63
N CYS A 119 -13.20 16.48 -22.32
CA CYS A 119 -14.59 16.12 -22.64
C CYS A 119 -14.67 14.77 -23.36
N GLN A 120 -13.90 14.55 -24.42
CA GLN A 120 -13.92 13.30 -25.17
C GLN A 120 -13.54 12.09 -24.30
N ARG A 121 -12.55 12.27 -23.43
CA ARG A 121 -12.07 11.19 -22.56
C ARG A 121 -13.08 10.85 -21.48
N VAL A 122 -13.69 11.85 -20.83
CA VAL A 122 -14.73 11.63 -19.82
C VAL A 122 -16.00 11.08 -20.46
N TYR A 123 -16.42 11.58 -21.62
CA TYR A 123 -17.51 11.04 -22.44
C TYR A 123 -17.32 9.53 -22.69
N ASN A 124 -16.16 9.14 -23.22
CA ASN A 124 -15.86 7.72 -23.50
C ASN A 124 -15.88 6.87 -22.22
N SER A 125 -15.21 7.32 -21.15
CA SER A 125 -15.10 6.55 -19.91
C SER A 125 -16.43 6.41 -19.16
N SER A 126 -17.29 7.43 -19.24
CA SER A 126 -18.59 7.48 -18.57
C SER A 126 -19.71 6.85 -19.39
N ALA A 127 -19.39 6.30 -20.57
CA ALA A 127 -20.36 5.79 -21.54
C ALA A 127 -21.43 6.85 -21.91
N GLY A 128 -20.98 8.08 -22.18
CA GLY A 128 -21.83 9.19 -22.63
C GLY A 128 -22.58 9.94 -21.53
N CYS A 129 -22.37 9.61 -20.24
CA CYS A 129 -23.02 10.35 -19.15
C CYS A 129 -22.57 11.82 -19.07
N PHE A 130 -21.35 12.12 -19.54
CA PHE A 130 -20.87 13.49 -19.69
C PHE A 130 -20.72 13.81 -21.18
N ASP A 131 -21.63 14.62 -21.74
CA ASP A 131 -21.60 15.01 -23.15
C ASP A 131 -21.75 16.54 -23.27
N PRO A 132 -20.70 17.24 -23.75
CA PRO A 132 -20.75 18.69 -23.92
C PRO A 132 -21.66 19.12 -25.07
N SER A 133 -22.24 18.22 -25.87
CA SER A 133 -23.04 18.57 -27.04
C SER A 133 -24.54 18.72 -26.72
N THR A 134 -24.89 18.61 -25.45
CA THR A 134 -26.28 18.55 -24.97
C THR A 134 -26.93 19.93 -24.82
N ALA A 135 -26.20 21.03 -25.10
CA ALA A 135 -26.69 22.40 -24.97
C ALA A 135 -28.06 22.64 -25.64
N PRO A 136 -28.31 22.20 -26.90
CA PRO A 136 -29.61 22.39 -27.55
C PRO A 136 -30.75 21.65 -26.83
N VAL A 137 -30.46 20.44 -26.36
CA VAL A 137 -31.44 19.57 -25.67
C VAL A 137 -31.78 20.17 -24.30
N ALA A 138 -30.77 20.59 -23.54
CA ALA A 138 -30.95 21.23 -22.25
C ALA A 138 -31.74 22.54 -22.39
N LYS A 139 -31.46 23.36 -23.42
CA LYS A 139 -32.21 24.59 -23.70
C LYS A 139 -33.68 24.31 -23.97
N ALA A 140 -33.99 23.39 -24.88
CA ALA A 140 -35.37 23.02 -25.21
C ALA A 140 -36.13 22.50 -23.98
N LEU A 141 -35.50 21.66 -23.16
CA LEU A 141 -36.11 21.15 -21.92
C LEU A 141 -36.36 22.26 -20.87
N ARG A 142 -35.48 23.26 -20.77
CA ARG A 142 -35.70 24.42 -19.89
C ARG A 142 -36.88 25.27 -20.36
N GLU A 143 -37.02 25.50 -21.65
CA GLU A 143 -38.15 26.24 -22.23
C GLU A 143 -39.47 25.50 -22.00
N ILE A 144 -39.47 24.17 -22.13
CA ILE A 144 -40.61 23.31 -21.80
C ILE A 144 -40.96 23.42 -20.29
N ALA A 145 -39.95 23.36 -19.41
CA ALA A 145 -40.14 23.46 -17.97
C ALA A 145 -40.74 24.81 -17.53
N LEU A 146 -40.37 25.89 -18.22
CA LEU A 146 -40.88 27.26 -18.00
C LEU A 146 -42.22 27.53 -18.72
N GLY A 147 -42.81 26.52 -19.38
CA GLY A 147 -44.10 26.63 -20.05
C GLY A 147 -44.09 27.45 -21.35
N LYS A 148 -42.92 27.67 -21.96
CA LYS A 148 -42.76 28.58 -23.12
C LYS A 148 -43.00 27.92 -24.48
N GLU A 149 -42.83 26.61 -24.64
CA GLU A 149 -43.12 25.87 -25.89
C GLU A 149 -43.37 24.36 -25.64
N ARG A 150 -44.25 23.72 -26.43
CA ARG A 150 -44.48 22.26 -26.44
C ARG A 150 -44.37 21.72 -27.88
N ASN A 151 -43.17 21.33 -28.32
CA ASN A 151 -43.00 20.53 -29.54
C ASN A 151 -42.14 19.29 -29.28
N ASN A 152 -42.79 18.20 -28.85
CA ASN A 152 -42.14 16.94 -28.47
C ASN A 152 -41.38 16.27 -29.64
N ALA A 153 -41.82 16.46 -30.90
CA ALA A 153 -41.16 15.87 -32.07
C ALA A 153 -39.77 16.50 -32.34
N CYS A 154 -39.63 17.80 -32.08
CA CYS A 154 -38.36 18.51 -32.21
C CYS A 154 -37.34 18.05 -31.14
N LEU A 155 -37.79 17.86 -29.90
CA LEU A 155 -36.94 17.40 -28.80
C LEU A 155 -36.38 15.98 -29.04
N GLU A 156 -37.17 15.08 -29.61
CA GLU A 156 -36.72 13.72 -29.94
C GLU A 156 -35.62 13.73 -31.01
N ALA A 157 -35.78 14.53 -32.08
CA ALA A 157 -34.77 14.72 -33.10
C ALA A 157 -33.48 15.32 -32.54
N LEU A 158 -33.58 16.35 -31.69
CA LEU A 158 -32.44 16.96 -31.01
C LEU A 158 -31.70 15.96 -30.11
N THR A 159 -32.43 15.13 -29.35
CA THR A 159 -31.83 14.13 -28.46
C THR A 159 -31.02 13.08 -29.21
N GLN A 160 -31.43 12.70 -30.43
CA GLN A 160 -30.69 11.74 -31.27
C GLN A 160 -29.46 12.37 -31.94
N ALA A 161 -29.60 13.62 -32.40
CA ALA A 161 -28.54 14.32 -33.14
C ALA A 161 -27.46 14.91 -32.23
N CYS A 162 -27.83 15.43 -31.05
CA CYS A 162 -26.96 16.24 -30.20
C CYS A 162 -26.14 15.39 -29.23
N THR A 163 -25.29 14.51 -29.77
CA THR A 163 -24.26 13.79 -29.02
C THR A 163 -22.87 14.12 -29.56
N LEU A 164 -21.84 14.07 -28.74
CA LEU A 164 -20.46 14.40 -29.15
C LEU A 164 -20.02 13.79 -30.49
N PRO A 165 -20.14 12.47 -30.72
CA PRO A 165 -19.77 11.87 -32.01
C PRO A 165 -20.71 12.25 -33.16
N ASN A 166 -21.97 12.62 -32.90
CA ASN A 166 -22.93 12.99 -33.95
C ASN A 166 -22.93 14.48 -34.28
N SER A 167 -22.50 15.33 -33.35
CA SER A 167 -22.49 16.79 -33.49
C SER A 167 -21.16 17.33 -34.02
N PHE A 168 -20.04 16.67 -33.74
CA PHE A 168 -18.71 17.21 -34.08
C PHE A 168 -17.79 16.19 -34.76
N VAL A 169 -16.91 16.69 -35.62
CA VAL A 169 -15.67 16.00 -36.05
C VAL A 169 -14.53 16.71 -35.34
N ILE A 170 -13.76 15.99 -34.53
CA ILE A 170 -12.63 16.53 -33.76
C ILE A 170 -11.36 15.80 -34.17
N ASP A 171 -10.37 16.55 -34.64
CA ASP A 171 -9.04 16.04 -34.96
C ASP A 171 -8.05 16.63 -33.94
N PHE A 172 -7.61 15.80 -32.98
CA PHE A 172 -6.66 16.24 -31.96
C PHE A 172 -5.22 16.35 -32.47
N GLU A 173 -4.86 15.68 -33.57
CA GLU A 173 -3.52 15.79 -34.15
C GLU A 173 -3.40 17.13 -34.88
N ALA A 174 -4.33 17.41 -35.81
CA ALA A 174 -4.44 18.70 -36.49
C ALA A 174 -4.92 19.84 -35.57
N GLY A 175 -5.59 19.52 -34.46
CA GLY A 175 -6.17 20.51 -33.54
C GLY A 175 -7.40 21.23 -34.09
N THR A 176 -8.22 20.55 -34.90
CA THR A 176 -9.39 21.15 -35.55
C THR A 176 -10.71 20.57 -35.06
N ILE A 177 -11.78 21.37 -35.14
CA ILE A 177 -13.16 20.98 -34.82
C ILE A 177 -14.14 21.51 -35.89
N SER A 178 -15.13 20.72 -36.28
CA SER A 178 -16.20 21.15 -37.19
C SER A 178 -17.54 20.55 -36.81
N ARG A 179 -18.63 21.28 -37.06
CA ARG A 179 -20.01 20.84 -36.80
C ARG A 179 -20.49 19.87 -37.88
N LYS A 180 -21.34 18.91 -37.51
CA LYS A 180 -21.99 17.96 -38.44
C LYS A 180 -23.43 18.34 -38.82
N HIS A 181 -24.08 19.21 -38.05
CA HIS A 181 -25.44 19.69 -38.30
C HIS A 181 -25.68 21.07 -37.67
N GLU A 182 -26.78 21.72 -38.06
CA GLU A 182 -27.09 23.12 -37.72
C GLU A 182 -27.41 23.38 -36.25
N HIS A 183 -27.74 22.35 -35.47
CA HIS A 183 -28.01 22.45 -34.04
C HIS A 183 -26.78 22.19 -33.15
N ALA A 184 -25.67 21.67 -33.69
CA ALA A 184 -24.50 21.27 -32.90
C ALA A 184 -23.90 22.46 -32.12
N SER A 185 -23.90 22.42 -30.78
CA SER A 185 -23.30 23.46 -29.95
C SER A 185 -22.72 22.85 -28.67
N LEU A 186 -21.79 23.56 -28.04
CA LEU A 186 -21.07 23.07 -26.87
C LEU A 186 -21.57 23.74 -25.58
N ASP A 187 -21.80 22.92 -24.55
CA ASP A 187 -21.95 23.29 -23.15
C ASP A 187 -20.73 22.77 -22.37
N LEU A 188 -19.96 23.70 -21.82
CA LEU A 188 -18.75 23.41 -21.05
C LEU A 188 -18.94 23.71 -19.55
N GLY A 189 -20.19 23.80 -19.08
CA GLY A 189 -20.50 24.17 -17.69
C GLY A 189 -19.90 23.25 -16.63
N GLY A 190 -19.76 21.95 -16.91
CA GLY A 190 -19.15 20.96 -16.01
C GLY A 190 -17.68 20.65 -16.30
N VAL A 191 -16.91 21.59 -16.88
CA VAL A 191 -15.46 21.39 -17.14
C VAL A 191 -14.67 22.70 -17.19
N SER A 192 -15.31 23.79 -17.63
CA SER A 192 -14.63 25.08 -17.87
C SER A 192 -14.12 25.71 -16.58
N LYS A 193 -14.91 25.66 -15.49
CA LYS A 193 -14.52 26.17 -14.16
C LYS A 193 -13.27 25.48 -13.66
N GLY A 194 -13.28 24.15 -13.66
CA GLY A 194 -12.12 23.36 -13.27
C GLY A 194 -10.85 23.67 -14.09
N TYR A 195 -10.97 23.94 -15.39
CA TYR A 195 -9.81 24.34 -16.21
C TYR A 195 -9.21 25.69 -15.78
N ILE A 196 -10.04 26.67 -15.46
CA ILE A 196 -9.59 27.99 -14.99
C ILE A 196 -8.94 27.87 -13.61
N VAL A 197 -9.48 27.03 -12.73
CA VAL A 197 -8.86 26.75 -11.43
C VAL A 197 -7.46 26.15 -11.59
N ASP A 198 -7.30 25.19 -12.50
CA ASP A 198 -5.99 24.62 -12.83
C ASP A 198 -5.03 25.67 -13.39
N TYR A 199 -5.51 26.53 -14.30
CA TYR A 199 -4.73 27.60 -14.90
C TYR A 199 -4.17 28.57 -13.84
N VAL A 200 -5.00 29.01 -12.89
CA VAL A 200 -4.57 29.95 -11.84
C VAL A 200 -3.47 29.34 -10.97
N ILE A 201 -3.70 28.12 -10.47
CA ILE A 201 -2.72 27.43 -9.61
C ILE A 201 -1.42 27.15 -10.36
N ASP A 202 -1.48 26.65 -11.60
CA ASP A 202 -0.28 26.28 -12.35
C ASP A 202 0.57 27.49 -12.72
N ASN A 203 -0.03 28.63 -13.06
CA ASN A 203 0.72 29.85 -13.39
C ASN A 203 1.33 30.52 -12.15
N ILE A 204 0.63 30.55 -11.01
CA ILE A 204 1.21 31.07 -9.75
C ILE A 204 2.35 30.16 -9.27
N ASN A 205 2.19 28.84 -9.36
CA ASN A 205 3.24 27.87 -9.06
C ASN A 205 4.46 28.04 -9.98
N ALA A 206 4.23 28.24 -11.28
CA ALA A 206 5.30 28.49 -12.26
C ALA A 206 6.07 29.79 -11.98
N ALA A 207 5.41 30.80 -11.39
CA ALA A 207 6.03 32.03 -10.96
C ALA A 207 6.88 31.89 -9.66
N GLY A 208 6.86 30.72 -9.02
CA GLY A 208 7.69 30.37 -7.87
C GLY A 208 6.97 30.28 -6.53
N PHE A 209 5.65 30.51 -6.48
CA PHE A 209 4.87 30.48 -5.25
C PHE A 209 4.10 29.17 -5.13
N GLN A 210 4.54 28.26 -4.25
CA GLN A 210 4.03 26.88 -4.17
C GLN A 210 2.90 26.65 -3.17
N ASN A 211 2.58 27.66 -2.37
CA ASN A 211 1.62 27.60 -1.27
C ASN A 211 0.36 28.39 -1.62
N VAL A 212 -0.52 27.81 -2.42
CA VAL A 212 -1.65 28.52 -3.06
C VAL A 212 -2.94 27.74 -2.86
N PHE A 213 -4.03 28.43 -2.56
CA PHE A 213 -5.39 27.89 -2.58
C PHE A 213 -6.27 28.77 -3.46
N PHE A 214 -7.00 28.16 -4.38
CA PHE A 214 -7.95 28.86 -5.23
C PHE A 214 -9.27 28.08 -5.31
N ASP A 215 -10.38 28.78 -5.14
CA ASP A 215 -11.75 28.28 -5.25
C ASP A 215 -12.54 29.18 -6.19
N TRP A 216 -13.29 28.58 -7.12
CA TRP A 216 -14.21 29.28 -8.01
C TRP A 216 -15.51 28.50 -8.16
N GLY A 217 -16.57 28.99 -7.51
CA GLY A 217 -17.90 28.37 -7.57
C GLY A 217 -17.94 26.92 -7.06
N GLY A 218 -17.16 26.61 -6.03
CA GLY A 218 -17.09 25.29 -5.41
C GLY A 218 -16.05 24.33 -6.02
N ASP A 219 -15.46 24.70 -7.17
CA ASP A 219 -14.32 23.98 -7.73
C ASP A 219 -13.05 24.61 -7.19
N CYS A 220 -12.29 23.82 -6.44
CA CYS A 220 -11.11 24.32 -5.75
C CYS A 220 -9.87 23.48 -5.99
N ARG A 221 -8.71 24.10 -5.89
CA ARG A 221 -7.40 23.43 -5.93
C ARG A 221 -6.45 24.13 -4.98
N ALA A 222 -5.68 23.32 -4.25
CA ALA A 222 -4.68 23.83 -3.31
C ALA A 222 -3.32 23.19 -3.59
N SER A 223 -2.23 23.90 -3.33
CA SER A 223 -0.84 23.42 -3.42
C SER A 223 -0.04 23.89 -2.20
N GLY A 224 0.89 23.07 -1.75
CA GLY A 224 1.74 23.38 -0.59
C GLY A 224 0.97 23.43 0.72
N MET A 225 1.38 24.34 1.62
CA MET A 225 0.80 24.50 2.96
C MET A 225 0.15 25.88 3.11
N ASN A 226 -0.76 26.01 4.09
CA ASN A 226 -1.33 27.29 4.45
C ASN A 226 -0.37 28.14 5.30
N ALA A 227 -0.77 29.38 5.64
CA ALA A 227 0.06 30.30 6.41
C ALA A 227 0.44 29.81 7.82
N ARG A 228 -0.26 28.79 8.35
CA ARG A 228 0.02 28.14 9.63
C ARG A 228 0.92 26.91 9.47
N ASN A 229 1.50 26.69 8.29
CA ASN A 229 2.31 25.53 7.94
C ASN A 229 1.58 24.19 8.15
N THR A 230 0.27 24.19 7.88
CA THR A 230 -0.58 22.99 7.90
C THR A 230 -1.15 22.75 6.51
N PRO A 231 -1.58 21.51 6.17
CA PRO A 231 -2.23 21.24 4.89
C PRO A 231 -3.44 22.13 4.66
N TRP A 232 -3.74 22.45 3.40
CA TRP A 232 -5.00 23.07 3.04
C TRP A 232 -6.14 22.08 3.29
N VAL A 233 -7.26 22.57 3.81
CA VAL A 233 -8.41 21.72 4.17
C VAL A 233 -9.69 22.38 3.65
N VAL A 234 -10.56 21.59 3.03
CA VAL A 234 -11.86 22.00 2.49
C VAL A 234 -12.99 21.14 3.07
N GLY A 235 -14.12 21.76 3.37
CA GLY A 235 -15.33 21.07 3.82
C GLY A 235 -16.27 20.78 2.65
N ILE A 236 -16.76 19.56 2.53
CA ILE A 236 -17.85 19.20 1.61
C ILE A 236 -19.15 19.48 2.32
N THR A 237 -19.88 20.48 1.85
CA THR A 237 -21.17 20.91 2.42
C THR A 237 -22.24 19.85 2.22
N ARG A 238 -23.05 19.61 3.24
CA ARG A 238 -24.22 18.74 3.19
C ARG A 238 -25.33 19.41 2.38
N PRO A 239 -25.90 18.74 1.36
CA PRO A 239 -26.99 19.33 0.60
C PRO A 239 -28.24 19.45 1.48
N PRO A 240 -29.07 20.50 1.29
CA PRO A 240 -30.32 20.67 2.04
C PRO A 240 -31.29 19.52 1.76
N SER A 241 -32.22 19.27 2.69
CA SER A 241 -33.36 18.38 2.46
C SER A 241 -34.28 18.98 1.37
N LEU A 242 -35.13 18.15 0.76
CA LEU A 242 -35.97 18.60 -0.37
C LEU A 242 -36.91 19.76 0.00
N ASP A 243 -37.43 19.76 1.22
CA ASP A 243 -38.28 20.81 1.81
C ASP A 243 -37.51 22.12 2.09
N MET A 244 -36.19 22.05 2.30
CA MET A 244 -35.34 23.21 2.52
C MET A 244 -34.71 23.77 1.23
N LEU A 245 -34.95 23.17 0.06
CA LEU A 245 -34.38 23.67 -1.21
C LEU A 245 -34.76 25.13 -1.53
N PRO A 246 -36.01 25.60 -1.29
CA PRO A 246 -36.36 26.99 -1.55
C PRO A 246 -35.66 27.99 -0.61
N ASN A 247 -35.32 27.56 0.61
CA ASN A 247 -34.73 28.39 1.65
C ASN A 247 -33.63 27.59 2.41
N PRO A 248 -32.44 27.43 1.81
CA PRO A 248 -31.37 26.65 2.42
C PRO A 248 -30.84 27.33 3.70
N PRO A 249 -30.34 26.54 4.67
CA PRO A 249 -29.82 27.07 5.93
C PRO A 249 -28.61 27.98 5.73
N LYS A 250 -28.54 29.07 6.52
CA LYS A 250 -27.43 30.06 6.47
C LYS A 250 -26.09 29.51 6.95
N GLU A 251 -26.11 28.55 7.88
CA GLU A 251 -24.91 27.87 8.37
C GLU A 251 -24.76 26.51 7.70
N ALA A 252 -23.61 26.30 7.06
CA ALA A 252 -23.29 25.06 6.36
C ALA A 252 -22.95 23.95 7.37
N SER A 253 -23.65 22.82 7.30
CA SER A 253 -23.17 21.56 7.87
C SER A 253 -22.34 20.81 6.85
N TYR A 254 -21.37 20.01 7.30
CA TYR A 254 -20.43 19.30 6.42
C TYR A 254 -20.65 17.79 6.45
N ILE A 255 -20.55 17.15 5.28
CA ILE A 255 -20.53 15.69 5.13
C ILE A 255 -19.12 15.15 5.46
N SER A 256 -18.10 15.86 4.99
CA SER A 256 -16.70 15.41 5.09
C SER A 256 -15.78 16.62 5.07
N VAL A 257 -14.62 16.49 5.69
CA VAL A 257 -13.54 17.48 5.64
C VAL A 257 -12.33 16.80 5.00
N ILE A 258 -11.77 17.40 3.96
CA ILE A 258 -10.74 16.79 3.11
C ILE A 258 -9.53 17.72 3.02
N SER A 259 -8.33 17.17 3.23
CA SER A 259 -7.08 17.90 2.98
C SER A 259 -6.70 17.86 1.50
N LEU A 260 -6.13 18.94 0.99
CA LEU A 260 -5.63 19.08 -0.37
C LEU A 260 -4.12 19.35 -0.36
N ASP A 261 -3.33 18.53 -1.07
CA ASP A 261 -1.92 18.81 -1.36
C ASP A 261 -1.67 18.69 -2.86
N ASN A 262 -1.68 19.85 -3.54
CA ASN A 262 -1.59 19.96 -5.00
C ASN A 262 -2.61 19.05 -5.69
N GLU A 263 -3.81 19.12 -5.13
CA GLU A 263 -4.99 18.34 -5.46
C GLU A 263 -6.15 19.32 -5.55
N ALA A 264 -7.10 18.98 -6.38
CA ALA A 264 -8.33 19.68 -6.62
C ALA A 264 -9.52 18.88 -6.10
N LEU A 265 -10.60 19.57 -5.78
CA LEU A 265 -11.89 19.01 -5.43
C LEU A 265 -12.97 19.79 -6.18
N ALA A 266 -13.84 19.09 -6.87
CA ALA A 266 -15.02 19.64 -7.52
C ALA A 266 -16.26 18.86 -7.07
N THR A 267 -17.42 19.53 -7.02
CA THR A 267 -18.67 18.95 -6.53
C THR A 267 -19.83 19.26 -7.46
N SER A 268 -20.63 18.25 -7.79
CA SER A 268 -21.88 18.39 -8.53
C SER A 268 -23.03 17.88 -7.68
N GLY A 269 -24.17 18.57 -7.67
CA GLY A 269 -25.33 18.17 -6.88
C GLY A 269 -26.65 18.70 -7.39
N ASP A 270 -27.74 18.16 -6.83
CA ASP A 270 -29.12 18.46 -7.24
C ASP A 270 -29.77 19.65 -6.52
N TYR A 271 -28.96 20.47 -5.83
CA TYR A 271 -29.41 21.57 -4.98
C TYR A 271 -28.88 22.95 -5.45
N GLU A 272 -28.14 22.97 -6.56
CA GLU A 272 -27.62 24.19 -7.20
C GLU A 272 -28.20 24.34 -8.61
N ASN A 273 -28.26 25.58 -9.10
CA ASN A 273 -28.77 25.91 -10.45
C ASN A 273 -30.18 25.32 -10.71
N LEU A 274 -31.09 25.52 -9.75
CA LEU A 274 -32.48 25.06 -9.84
C LEU A 274 -33.32 25.99 -10.72
N ILE A 275 -34.21 25.40 -11.49
CA ILE A 275 -35.35 26.08 -12.13
C ILE A 275 -36.64 25.53 -11.54
N TYR A 276 -37.66 26.38 -11.42
CA TYR A 276 -38.96 25.97 -10.90
C TYR A 276 -39.95 25.86 -12.05
N THR A 277 -40.66 24.73 -12.12
CA THR A 277 -41.75 24.57 -13.10
C THR A 277 -42.92 25.50 -12.76
N ALA A 278 -43.89 25.62 -13.66
CA ALA A 278 -45.13 26.36 -13.40
C ALA A 278 -45.89 25.86 -12.14
N ASP A 279 -45.68 24.60 -11.73
CA ASP A 279 -46.26 24.00 -10.51
C ASP A 279 -45.32 24.10 -9.29
N ASP A 280 -44.32 24.98 -9.33
CA ASP A 280 -43.33 25.24 -8.27
C ASP A 280 -42.48 24.01 -7.89
N LYS A 281 -42.28 23.07 -8.81
CA LYS A 281 -41.41 21.90 -8.60
C LYS A 281 -39.99 22.20 -9.06
N PRO A 282 -38.96 21.93 -8.24
CA PRO A 282 -37.58 22.19 -8.63
C PRO A 282 -37.08 21.15 -9.65
N LEU A 283 -36.41 21.64 -10.69
CA LEU A 283 -35.63 20.87 -11.65
C LEU A 283 -34.20 21.40 -11.65
N THR A 284 -33.22 20.52 -11.80
CA THR A 284 -31.84 20.93 -12.02
C THR A 284 -31.65 21.42 -13.46
N CYS A 285 -30.61 22.22 -13.69
CA CYS A 285 -30.18 22.61 -15.02
C CYS A 285 -29.47 21.48 -15.83
N THR A 286 -29.32 20.29 -15.25
CA THR A 286 -28.54 19.16 -15.79
C THR A 286 -29.45 18.20 -16.58
N TYR A 287 -29.02 17.85 -17.80
CA TYR A 287 -29.71 16.91 -18.67
C TYR A 287 -29.40 15.44 -18.32
N ASP A 288 -30.45 14.64 -18.11
CA ASP A 288 -30.36 13.18 -17.97
C ASP A 288 -30.61 12.50 -19.31
N TRP A 289 -29.56 11.97 -19.92
CA TRP A 289 -29.63 11.26 -21.20
C TRP A 289 -30.50 9.99 -21.14
N LYS A 290 -30.59 9.33 -19.98
CA LYS A 290 -31.36 8.09 -19.80
C LYS A 290 -32.84 8.38 -19.66
N GLY A 291 -33.18 9.40 -18.87
CA GLY A 291 -34.56 9.87 -18.67
C GLY A 291 -35.07 10.77 -19.80
N LYS A 292 -34.17 11.28 -20.67
CA LYS A 292 -34.44 12.33 -21.67
C LYS A 292 -35.15 13.57 -21.07
N GLU A 293 -34.84 13.89 -19.82
CA GLU A 293 -35.44 15.00 -19.07
C GLU A 293 -34.38 15.75 -18.25
N LEU A 294 -34.75 16.90 -17.67
CA LEU A 294 -33.91 17.55 -16.66
C LEU A 294 -33.97 16.76 -15.35
N MET A 295 -32.84 16.64 -14.64
CA MET A 295 -32.83 15.88 -13.39
C MET A 295 -33.71 16.56 -12.34
N LYS A 296 -34.39 15.73 -11.54
CA LYS A 296 -35.20 16.16 -10.39
C LYS A 296 -34.42 15.91 -9.11
N PRO A 297 -34.45 16.83 -8.14
CA PRO A 297 -33.93 16.57 -6.81
C PRO A 297 -34.57 15.31 -6.20
N SER A 298 -33.78 14.50 -5.51
CA SER A 298 -34.22 13.17 -5.07
C SER A 298 -33.86 12.87 -3.61
N GLN A 299 -34.74 12.10 -2.94
CA GLN A 299 -34.42 11.49 -1.64
C GLN A 299 -33.57 10.23 -1.80
N SER A 300 -33.95 9.33 -2.73
CA SER A 300 -33.38 7.99 -2.85
C SER A 300 -32.25 7.86 -3.87
N ASN A 301 -32.08 8.82 -4.78
CA ASN A 301 -30.94 8.85 -5.72
C ASN A 301 -29.77 9.70 -5.18
N ILE A 302 -28.65 9.67 -5.91
CA ILE A 302 -27.47 10.51 -5.63
C ILE A 302 -27.87 11.99 -5.65
N ALA A 303 -27.66 12.66 -4.52
CA ALA A 303 -27.91 14.09 -4.32
C ALA A 303 -26.67 14.94 -4.59
N GLN A 304 -25.48 14.39 -4.37
CA GLN A 304 -24.21 15.08 -4.53
C GLN A 304 -23.09 14.10 -4.84
N VAL A 305 -22.16 14.49 -5.70
CA VAL A 305 -20.87 13.82 -5.93
C VAL A 305 -19.75 14.83 -5.84
N SER A 306 -18.78 14.58 -4.97
CA SER A 306 -17.52 15.32 -4.91
C SER A 306 -16.38 14.44 -5.38
N VAL A 307 -15.56 14.90 -6.32
CA VAL A 307 -14.41 14.16 -6.86
C VAL A 307 -13.14 14.93 -6.57
N LYS A 308 -12.15 14.25 -5.99
CA LYS A 308 -10.81 14.80 -5.71
C LYS A 308 -9.82 14.27 -6.74
N CYS A 309 -9.19 15.17 -7.50
CA CYS A 309 -8.19 14.83 -8.54
C CYS A 309 -6.92 15.66 -8.40
N TYR A 310 -5.90 15.43 -9.25
CA TYR A 310 -4.81 16.41 -9.39
C TYR A 310 -5.17 17.63 -10.25
N SER A 311 -6.21 17.52 -11.07
CA SER A 311 -6.72 18.56 -11.96
C SER A 311 -8.17 18.87 -11.59
N ALA A 312 -8.47 20.15 -11.37
CA ALA A 312 -9.82 20.62 -11.12
C ALA A 312 -10.71 20.41 -12.35
N MET A 313 -10.18 20.54 -13.57
CA MET A 313 -10.90 20.27 -14.82
C MET A 313 -11.45 18.84 -14.88
N TYR A 314 -10.63 17.84 -14.55
CA TYR A 314 -11.07 16.46 -14.53
C TYR A 314 -11.98 16.15 -13.34
N ALA A 315 -11.75 16.77 -12.18
CA ALA A 315 -12.64 16.63 -11.03
C ALA A 315 -14.06 17.09 -11.37
N ASP A 316 -14.21 18.26 -11.99
CA ASP A 316 -15.50 18.86 -12.37
C ASP A 316 -16.27 17.98 -13.38
N ALA A 317 -15.58 17.57 -14.45
CA ALA A 317 -16.17 16.70 -15.47
C ALA A 317 -16.57 15.33 -14.92
N LEU A 318 -15.75 14.73 -14.06
CA LEU A 318 -16.05 13.43 -13.44
C LEU A 318 -17.17 13.54 -12.39
N ALA A 319 -17.22 14.61 -11.58
CA ALA A 319 -18.30 14.86 -10.63
C ALA A 319 -19.64 14.97 -11.36
N THR A 320 -19.67 15.73 -12.46
CA THR A 320 -20.85 15.89 -13.31
C THR A 320 -21.27 14.55 -13.93
N ALA A 321 -20.33 13.81 -14.53
CA ALA A 321 -20.60 12.49 -15.12
C ALA A 321 -21.18 11.50 -14.10
N CYS A 322 -20.63 11.49 -12.89
CA CYS A 322 -21.03 10.58 -11.82
C CYS A 322 -22.39 10.93 -11.25
N PHE A 323 -22.68 12.21 -11.08
CA PHE A 323 -23.98 12.70 -10.66
C PHE A 323 -25.10 12.25 -11.62
N ILE A 324 -24.85 12.32 -12.93
CA ILE A 324 -25.80 11.85 -13.97
C ILE A 324 -25.97 10.31 -13.95
N LYS A 325 -24.96 9.55 -13.51
CA LYS A 325 -24.97 8.08 -13.51
C LYS A 325 -25.92 7.46 -12.46
N ARG A 326 -26.30 8.21 -11.41
CA ARG A 326 -27.30 7.90 -10.34
C ARG A 326 -27.09 6.63 -9.49
N ASP A 327 -26.18 5.74 -9.86
CA ASP A 327 -25.94 4.46 -9.20
C ASP A 327 -24.54 4.47 -8.54
N PRO A 328 -24.44 4.42 -7.19
CA PRO A 328 -23.17 4.50 -6.47
C PRO A 328 -22.14 3.44 -6.88
N ALA A 329 -22.56 2.19 -7.12
CA ALA A 329 -21.65 1.11 -7.52
C ALA A 329 -21.07 1.36 -8.91
N LYS A 330 -21.89 1.89 -9.83
CA LYS A 330 -21.49 2.30 -11.17
C LYS A 330 -20.62 3.55 -11.19
N VAL A 331 -20.83 4.49 -10.26
CA VAL A 331 -19.99 5.67 -10.05
C VAL A 331 -18.61 5.26 -9.56
N ARG A 332 -18.55 4.37 -8.57
CA ARG A 332 -17.31 3.76 -8.11
C ARG A 332 -16.52 3.12 -9.24
N GLN A 333 -17.17 2.24 -10.00
CA GLN A 333 -16.50 1.53 -11.10
C GLN A 333 -15.87 2.51 -12.11
N LEU A 334 -16.55 3.62 -12.38
CA LEU A 334 -16.02 4.70 -13.21
C LEU A 334 -14.80 5.34 -12.54
N LEU A 335 -14.94 5.90 -11.34
CA LEU A 335 -13.88 6.66 -10.65
C LEU A 335 -12.66 5.81 -10.30
N ASP A 336 -12.84 4.53 -9.97
CA ASP A 336 -11.74 3.59 -9.71
C ASP A 336 -10.90 3.31 -10.97
N GLY A 337 -11.51 3.39 -12.16
CA GLY A 337 -10.79 3.35 -13.44
C GLY A 337 -9.85 4.53 -13.66
N TRP A 338 -10.05 5.64 -12.93
CA TRP A 338 -9.23 6.85 -13.02
C TRP A 338 -8.12 6.92 -11.95
N ARG A 339 -7.93 5.88 -11.13
CA ARG A 339 -6.90 5.82 -10.08
C ARG A 339 -5.45 5.86 -10.56
N TYR A 340 -5.20 5.34 -11.75
CA TYR A 340 -3.84 5.04 -12.20
C TYR A 340 -3.49 5.75 -13.51
N VAL A 341 -4.14 6.87 -13.76
CA VAL A 341 -3.93 7.70 -14.95
C VAL A 341 -3.45 9.09 -14.56
N ARG A 342 -2.91 9.86 -15.51
CA ARG A 342 -2.32 11.20 -15.29
C ARG A 342 -3.16 12.10 -14.37
N ASP A 343 -4.45 12.14 -14.64
CA ASP A 343 -5.43 12.98 -13.95
C ASP A 343 -6.11 12.16 -12.84
N THR A 344 -5.27 11.62 -11.96
CA THR A 344 -5.64 10.61 -10.97
C THR A 344 -6.77 11.10 -10.09
N VAL A 345 -7.86 10.32 -10.00
CA VAL A 345 -8.82 10.45 -8.90
C VAL A 345 -8.16 9.92 -7.63
N ARG A 346 -8.04 10.78 -6.62
CA ARG A 346 -7.36 10.51 -5.33
C ARG A 346 -8.32 10.25 -4.19
N ASP A 347 -9.51 10.83 -4.25
CA ASP A 347 -10.62 10.56 -3.34
C ASP A 347 -11.95 10.93 -4.02
N TYR A 348 -13.08 10.49 -3.50
CA TYR A 348 -14.42 10.95 -3.88
C TYR A 348 -15.44 10.71 -2.77
N ARG A 349 -16.53 11.47 -2.77
CA ARG A 349 -17.72 11.29 -1.92
C ARG A 349 -18.97 11.29 -2.80
N VAL A 350 -19.87 10.35 -2.57
CA VAL A 350 -21.17 10.24 -3.24
C VAL A 350 -22.22 10.18 -2.14
N TYR A 351 -23.12 11.16 -2.11
CA TYR A 351 -24.10 11.31 -1.05
C TYR A 351 -25.53 11.04 -1.54
N VAL A 352 -26.31 10.33 -0.72
CA VAL A 352 -27.74 10.07 -0.90
C VAL A 352 -28.47 10.55 0.36
N ARG A 353 -29.55 11.33 0.20
CA ARG A 353 -30.31 11.89 1.34
C ARG A 353 -31.01 10.80 2.17
N GLU A 354 -31.55 9.79 1.52
CA GLU A 354 -32.21 8.66 2.17
C GLU A 354 -31.23 7.91 3.08
N ASN A 355 -31.50 7.97 4.39
CA ASN A 355 -30.66 7.45 5.47
C ASN A 355 -29.25 8.08 5.54
N GLU A 356 -29.06 9.26 4.95
CA GLU A 356 -27.79 10.01 4.92
C GLU A 356 -26.56 9.16 4.54
N ARG A 357 -26.65 8.41 3.45
CA ARG A 357 -25.58 7.50 3.03
C ARG A 357 -24.50 8.24 2.25
N VAL A 358 -23.24 8.01 2.63
CA VAL A 358 -22.05 8.55 1.95
C VAL A 358 -21.19 7.39 1.46
N ALA A 359 -21.19 7.13 0.16
CA ALA A 359 -20.17 6.27 -0.45
C ALA A 359 -18.89 7.07 -0.70
N LYS A 360 -17.73 6.46 -0.55
CA LYS A 360 -16.43 7.11 -0.71
C LYS A 360 -15.47 6.28 -1.54
N MET A 361 -14.36 6.88 -1.97
CA MET A 361 -13.32 6.18 -2.71
C MET A 361 -12.78 4.99 -1.93
N PHE A 362 -12.70 3.86 -2.63
CA PHE A 362 -12.40 2.56 -2.04
C PHE A 362 -10.95 2.51 -1.58
N GLU A 363 -10.76 2.68 -0.30
CA GLU A 363 -9.86 1.86 0.48
C GLU A 363 -10.78 0.99 1.33
N ILE A 364 -10.92 -0.29 0.94
CA ILE A 364 -12.02 -1.19 1.36
C ILE A 364 -12.22 -1.22 2.86
N ALA A 365 -11.12 -1.09 3.59
CA ALA A 365 -11.14 -0.79 4.99
C ALA A 365 -9.77 -0.18 5.34
N THR A 366 -9.48 1.11 5.21
CA THR A 366 -8.20 1.65 5.71
C THR A 366 -8.28 2.12 7.15
N GLU A 367 -7.17 1.96 7.87
CA GLU A 367 -7.03 2.58 9.18
C GLU A 367 -6.91 4.10 8.99
N ASP A 368 -8.01 4.82 9.18
CA ASP A 368 -7.98 6.28 9.21
C ASP A 368 -7.31 6.81 10.49
N ALA A 369 -7.05 8.12 10.54
CA ALA A 369 -6.36 8.75 11.67
C ALA A 369 -7.11 8.58 13.00
N GLU A 370 -8.44 8.53 12.98
CA GLU A 370 -9.27 8.38 14.19
C GLU A 370 -9.29 6.92 14.66
N MET A 371 -9.41 5.95 13.75
CA MET A 371 -9.24 4.52 14.03
C MET A 371 -7.85 4.24 14.62
N ARG A 372 -6.80 4.79 13.99
CA ARG A 372 -5.42 4.68 14.48
C ARG A 372 -5.28 5.25 15.88
N LYS A 373 -5.81 6.46 16.12
CA LYS A 373 -5.79 7.12 17.42
C LYS A 373 -6.51 6.29 18.49
N ARG A 374 -7.68 5.72 18.18
CA ARG A 374 -8.44 4.84 19.08
C ARG A 374 -7.67 3.56 19.39
N ARG A 375 -7.09 2.91 18.39
CA ARG A 375 -6.25 1.71 18.59
C ARG A 375 -5.07 2.04 19.51
N ILE A 376 -4.37 3.15 19.27
CA ILE A 376 -3.21 3.57 20.06
C ILE A 376 -3.62 3.98 21.49
N SER A 377 -4.77 4.62 21.68
CA SER A 377 -5.21 5.10 23.02
C SER A 377 -5.35 4.00 24.08
N ASN A 378 -5.55 2.74 23.65
CA ASN A 378 -5.68 1.58 24.51
C ASN A 378 -4.33 0.88 24.81
N THR A 379 -3.23 1.38 24.23
CA THR A 379 -1.88 0.86 24.45
C THR A 379 -1.31 1.37 25.79
N LEU A 380 -0.37 0.61 26.35
CA LEU A 380 0.53 1.11 27.39
C LEU A 380 1.81 1.62 26.72
N PRO A 381 2.42 2.74 27.17
CA PRO A 381 3.67 3.22 26.59
C PRO A 381 4.76 2.15 26.69
N ALA A 382 5.12 1.55 25.55
CA ALA A 382 6.14 0.52 25.49
C ALA A 382 7.54 1.13 25.44
N ARG A 383 8.51 0.43 26.03
CA ARG A 383 9.94 0.67 25.81
C ARG A 383 10.41 -0.19 24.64
N VAL A 384 10.82 0.47 23.56
CA VAL A 384 11.28 -0.19 22.32
C VAL A 384 12.76 0.07 22.12
N ILE A 385 13.53 -0.99 21.87
CA ILE A 385 14.93 -0.88 21.45
C ILE A 385 15.01 -1.17 19.96
N VAL A 386 15.65 -0.28 19.21
CA VAL A 386 15.94 -0.46 17.79
C VAL A 386 17.44 -0.63 17.62
N VAL A 387 17.87 -1.73 17.02
CA VAL A 387 19.28 -2.06 16.83
C VAL A 387 19.67 -1.85 15.35
N GLY A 388 20.45 -0.80 15.09
CA GLY A 388 20.92 -0.37 13.77
C GLY A 388 20.33 0.99 13.36
N GLY A 389 21.20 1.97 13.10
CA GLY A 389 20.87 3.34 12.70
C GLY A 389 20.70 3.54 11.18
N GLY A 390 20.34 2.49 10.44
CA GLY A 390 20.04 2.55 9.01
C GLY A 390 18.62 3.06 8.71
N LEU A 391 18.21 3.04 7.44
CA LEU A 391 16.87 3.51 7.05
C LEU A 391 15.75 2.71 7.73
N ALA A 392 15.92 1.39 7.87
CA ALA A 392 14.94 0.54 8.55
C ALA A 392 14.79 0.92 10.03
N GLY A 393 15.91 1.17 10.72
CA GLY A 393 15.92 1.54 12.12
C GLY A 393 15.32 2.92 12.39
N LEU A 394 15.69 3.94 11.58
CA LEU A 394 15.07 5.26 11.69
C LEU A 394 13.57 5.23 11.38
N SER A 395 13.16 4.47 10.36
CA SER A 395 11.74 4.31 10.04
C SER A 395 10.96 3.66 11.19
N ALA A 396 11.53 2.62 11.80
CA ALA A 396 10.95 1.95 12.96
C ALA A 396 10.89 2.86 14.20
N ALA A 397 11.96 3.61 14.48
CA ALA A 397 12.03 4.51 15.61
C ALA A 397 11.01 5.66 15.51
N ILE A 398 10.89 6.29 14.34
CA ILE A 398 9.93 7.37 14.09
C ILE A 398 8.50 6.83 14.24
N GLU A 399 8.19 5.69 13.62
CA GLU A 399 6.84 5.11 13.70
C GLU A 399 6.49 4.68 15.14
N ALA A 400 7.42 4.04 15.86
CA ALA A 400 7.19 3.65 17.25
C ALA A 400 6.97 4.88 18.15
N ALA A 401 7.77 5.93 18.00
CA ALA A 401 7.58 7.17 18.75
C ALA A 401 6.25 7.86 18.42
N GLY A 402 5.84 7.86 17.15
CA GLY A 402 4.54 8.35 16.69
C GLY A 402 3.35 7.58 17.29
N CYS A 403 3.54 6.28 17.58
CA CYS A 403 2.57 5.44 18.27
C CYS A 403 2.62 5.55 19.80
N GLY A 404 3.50 6.37 20.37
CA GLY A 404 3.54 6.65 21.80
C GLY A 404 4.69 5.99 22.57
N ALA A 405 5.50 5.14 21.94
CA ALA A 405 6.60 4.44 22.61
C ALA A 405 7.75 5.38 23.02
N GLN A 406 8.52 4.92 24.01
CA GLN A 406 9.85 5.43 24.33
C GLN A 406 10.90 4.56 23.64
N VAL A 407 11.73 5.18 22.81
CA VAL A 407 12.62 4.46 21.89
C VAL A 407 14.09 4.70 22.25
N VAL A 408 14.88 3.63 22.27
CA VAL A 408 16.35 3.69 22.28
C VAL A 408 16.85 3.11 20.96
N LEU A 409 17.42 3.97 20.11
CA LEU A 409 18.06 3.60 18.85
C LEU A 409 19.56 3.41 19.08
N MET A 410 20.07 2.20 18.89
CA MET A 410 21.48 1.85 19.08
C MET A 410 22.17 1.66 17.73
N GLU A 411 23.30 2.32 17.53
CA GLU A 411 24.18 2.20 16.36
C GLU A 411 25.59 1.84 16.82
N LYS A 412 26.18 0.80 16.21
CA LYS A 412 27.52 0.35 16.57
C LYS A 412 28.61 1.27 16.02
N GLU A 413 28.34 1.93 14.90
CA GLU A 413 29.25 2.90 14.30
C GLU A 413 29.15 4.28 14.97
N ALA A 414 30.11 5.15 14.67
CA ALA A 414 30.15 6.52 15.17
C ALA A 414 29.10 7.45 14.54
N LYS A 415 28.40 7.00 13.49
CA LYS A 415 27.38 7.77 12.76
C LYS A 415 26.27 6.85 12.27
N LEU A 416 25.05 7.37 12.27
CA LEU A 416 23.90 6.72 11.64
C LEU A 416 24.10 6.66 10.11
N GLY A 417 23.39 5.74 9.45
CA GLY A 417 23.39 5.66 7.99
C GLY A 417 23.47 4.24 7.44
N GLY A 418 24.45 3.46 7.93
CA GLY A 418 24.80 2.16 7.37
C GLY A 418 24.94 2.16 5.84
N ASN A 419 24.53 1.07 5.19
CA ASN A 419 24.51 1.00 3.72
C ASN A 419 23.38 1.86 3.11
N SER A 420 22.35 2.22 3.87
CA SER A 420 21.24 3.06 3.38
C SER A 420 21.72 4.45 2.94
N ALA A 421 22.64 5.06 3.70
CA ALA A 421 23.23 6.36 3.35
C ALA A 421 24.01 6.33 2.01
N LYS A 422 24.52 5.14 1.62
CA LYS A 422 25.28 4.94 0.38
C LYS A 422 24.39 4.69 -0.85
N ALA A 423 23.07 4.57 -0.68
CA ALA A 423 22.17 4.26 -1.78
C ALA A 423 21.99 5.44 -2.76
N THR A 424 22.05 5.15 -4.06
CA THR A 424 22.11 6.19 -5.10
C THR A 424 21.04 6.06 -6.18
N SER A 425 20.56 4.84 -6.49
CA SER A 425 19.61 4.62 -7.59
C SER A 425 18.18 5.10 -7.30
N GLY A 426 17.75 5.13 -6.04
CA GLY A 426 16.39 5.54 -5.65
C GLY A 426 15.57 4.45 -4.96
N ILE A 427 14.31 4.77 -4.67
CA ILE A 427 13.35 3.94 -3.92
C ILE A 427 12.12 3.65 -4.79
N ASN A 428 11.63 2.42 -4.77
CA ASN A 428 10.49 2.04 -5.63
C ASN A 428 9.14 2.42 -5.02
N GLY A 429 8.18 2.74 -5.88
CA GLY A 429 6.77 2.88 -5.52
C GLY A 429 5.88 2.86 -6.76
N TRP A 430 4.66 2.34 -6.65
CA TRP A 430 3.68 2.40 -7.74
C TRP A 430 2.44 3.19 -7.33
N GLY A 431 1.69 3.73 -8.30
CA GLY A 431 0.52 4.57 -8.02
C GLY A 431 0.86 5.91 -7.33
N THR A 432 2.08 6.41 -7.52
CA THR A 432 2.55 7.62 -6.83
C THR A 432 2.18 8.90 -7.57
N ARG A 433 2.18 10.03 -6.84
CA ARG A 433 2.00 11.37 -7.41
C ARG A 433 3.02 11.69 -8.51
N ALA A 434 4.28 11.30 -8.32
CA ALA A 434 5.32 11.51 -9.32
C ALA A 434 5.01 10.75 -10.62
N GLN A 435 4.53 9.51 -10.53
CA GLN A 435 4.16 8.70 -11.69
C GLN A 435 2.96 9.28 -12.43
N ALA A 436 1.94 9.72 -11.69
CA ALA A 436 0.77 10.38 -12.27
C ALA A 436 1.16 11.65 -13.05
N LYS A 437 1.97 12.53 -12.46
CA LYS A 437 2.49 13.75 -13.14
C LYS A 437 3.25 13.40 -14.42
N ALA A 438 4.00 12.31 -14.42
CA ALA A 438 4.75 11.81 -15.56
C ALA A 438 3.94 10.92 -16.51
N SER A 439 2.63 10.79 -16.33
CA SER A 439 1.72 9.94 -17.12
C SER A 439 2.17 8.46 -17.20
N ILE A 440 2.78 7.95 -16.13
CA ILE A 440 3.22 6.56 -16.03
C ILE A 440 2.12 5.72 -15.36
N VAL A 441 1.62 4.72 -16.10
CA VAL A 441 0.66 3.73 -15.59
C VAL A 441 1.43 2.53 -15.01
N ASP A 442 1.30 2.32 -13.71
CA ASP A 442 1.88 1.19 -12.96
C ASP A 442 0.85 0.64 -11.97
N GLY A 443 1.08 -0.56 -11.44
CA GLY A 443 0.11 -1.25 -10.58
C GLY A 443 0.72 -2.39 -9.79
N GLY A 444 0.08 -2.77 -8.68
CA GLY A 444 0.56 -3.84 -7.79
C GLY A 444 0.86 -5.15 -8.53
N LYS A 445 0.00 -5.58 -9.47
CA LYS A 445 0.24 -6.79 -10.27
C LYS A 445 1.53 -6.72 -11.10
N TYR A 446 1.89 -5.56 -11.65
CA TYR A 446 3.15 -5.40 -12.39
C TYR A 446 4.36 -5.37 -11.45
N PHE A 447 4.22 -4.69 -10.31
CA PHE A 447 5.24 -4.63 -9.27
C PHE A 447 5.57 -6.03 -8.72
N GLU A 448 4.54 -6.77 -8.31
CA GLU A 448 4.62 -8.12 -7.75
C GLU A 448 5.20 -9.09 -8.77
N ARG A 449 4.69 -9.10 -10.01
CA ARG A 449 5.21 -9.94 -11.09
C ARG A 449 6.71 -9.70 -11.33
N ASP A 450 7.13 -8.45 -11.43
CA ASP A 450 8.55 -8.13 -11.66
C ASP A 450 9.42 -8.60 -10.47
N THR A 451 8.91 -8.46 -9.24
CA THR A 451 9.57 -8.95 -8.03
C THR A 451 9.70 -10.47 -8.02
N TYR A 452 8.62 -11.22 -8.28
CA TYR A 452 8.68 -12.69 -8.36
C TYR A 452 9.60 -13.19 -9.48
N LYS A 453 9.56 -12.56 -10.65
CA LYS A 453 10.46 -12.93 -11.76
C LYS A 453 11.93 -12.71 -11.39
N SER A 454 12.23 -11.63 -10.67
CA SER A 454 13.57 -11.39 -10.16
C SER A 454 13.96 -12.39 -9.08
N GLY A 455 13.03 -12.78 -8.19
CA GLY A 455 13.29 -13.67 -7.06
C GLY A 455 13.41 -15.16 -7.38
N ILE A 456 13.32 -15.57 -8.66
CA ILE A 456 13.49 -16.98 -9.07
C ILE A 456 14.82 -17.54 -8.55
N GLY A 457 14.78 -18.75 -8.00
CA GLY A 457 15.94 -19.44 -7.43
C GLY A 457 16.14 -19.23 -5.93
N GLY A 458 15.27 -18.46 -5.27
CA GLY A 458 15.14 -18.38 -3.80
C GLY A 458 13.68 -18.33 -3.37
N ASN A 459 13.43 -18.20 -2.07
CA ASN A 459 12.09 -18.14 -1.51
C ASN A 459 11.54 -16.72 -1.51
N THR A 460 10.58 -16.45 -2.41
CA THR A 460 9.86 -15.18 -2.42
C THR A 460 8.50 -15.37 -1.77
N ASP A 461 8.38 -14.99 -0.50
CA ASP A 461 7.14 -15.13 0.28
C ASP A 461 6.05 -14.21 -0.31
N PRO A 462 4.93 -14.78 -0.78
CA PRO A 462 3.90 -13.98 -1.44
C PRO A 462 3.26 -12.91 -0.56
N ALA A 463 3.11 -13.18 0.73
CA ALA A 463 2.52 -12.23 1.67
C ALA A 463 3.47 -11.05 1.93
N LEU A 464 4.77 -11.30 2.01
CA LEU A 464 5.77 -10.24 2.13
C LEU A 464 5.85 -9.36 0.87
N VAL A 465 5.85 -9.96 -0.32
CA VAL A 465 5.86 -9.20 -1.59
C VAL A 465 4.58 -8.39 -1.78
N LYS A 466 3.42 -8.96 -1.46
CA LYS A 466 2.15 -8.25 -1.50
C LYS A 466 2.16 -7.06 -0.53
N THR A 467 2.67 -7.25 0.69
CA THR A 467 2.82 -6.17 1.68
C THR A 467 3.75 -5.06 1.18
N LEU A 468 4.92 -5.41 0.64
CA LEU A 468 5.87 -4.47 0.05
C LEU A 468 5.24 -3.67 -1.10
N SER A 469 4.51 -4.35 -1.98
CA SER A 469 3.79 -3.76 -3.11
C SER A 469 2.74 -2.76 -2.64
N MET A 470 1.77 -3.21 -1.83
CA MET A 470 0.62 -2.41 -1.40
C MET A 470 1.01 -1.19 -0.57
N LYS A 471 2.06 -1.30 0.27
CA LYS A 471 2.55 -0.19 1.11
C LYS A 471 3.55 0.73 0.40
N SER A 472 3.83 0.50 -0.88
CA SER A 472 4.89 1.26 -1.57
C SER A 472 4.55 2.73 -1.80
N ALA A 473 3.31 3.06 -2.17
CA ALA A 473 2.87 4.44 -2.33
C ALA A 473 2.87 5.20 -0.99
N ASP A 474 2.40 4.54 0.08
CA ASP A 474 2.41 5.07 1.45
C ASP A 474 3.84 5.35 1.94
N ALA A 475 4.79 4.44 1.69
CA ALA A 475 6.19 4.68 2.02
C ALA A 475 6.78 5.92 1.32
N ILE A 476 6.48 6.11 0.03
CA ILE A 476 6.90 7.32 -0.73
C ILE A 476 6.21 8.57 -0.18
N GLY A 477 4.92 8.50 0.10
CA GLY A 477 4.13 9.60 0.68
C GLY A 477 4.66 10.02 2.05
N TRP A 478 4.93 9.06 2.93
CA TRP A 478 5.48 9.29 4.26
C TRP A 478 6.85 9.97 4.21
N LEU A 479 7.80 9.47 3.41
CA LEU A 479 9.09 10.12 3.21
C LEU A 479 8.94 11.55 2.66
N THR A 480 8.01 11.75 1.73
CA THR A 480 7.74 13.08 1.16
C THR A 480 7.18 14.03 2.21
N SER A 481 6.28 13.55 3.09
CA SER A 481 5.72 14.34 4.19
C SER A 481 6.76 14.79 5.22
N LEU A 482 7.85 14.03 5.37
CA LEU A 482 9.00 14.40 6.19
C LEU A 482 10.00 15.33 5.47
N GLY A 483 9.75 15.67 4.21
CA GLY A 483 10.55 16.61 3.43
C GLY A 483 11.49 15.99 2.39
N VAL A 484 11.41 14.68 2.11
CA VAL A 484 12.25 14.04 1.08
C VAL A 484 11.67 14.30 -0.33
N PRO A 485 12.40 14.94 -1.26
CA PRO A 485 11.85 15.35 -2.55
C PRO A 485 11.83 14.22 -3.60
N LEU A 486 10.91 13.26 -3.51
CA LEU A 486 10.86 12.05 -4.36
C LEU A 486 10.15 12.25 -5.72
N THR A 487 10.62 13.18 -6.55
CA THR A 487 9.91 13.60 -7.77
C THR A 487 10.50 13.08 -9.09
N VAL A 488 11.76 12.66 -9.12
CA VAL A 488 12.43 12.17 -10.34
C VAL A 488 12.23 10.67 -10.51
N LEU A 489 11.89 10.21 -11.72
CA LEU A 489 11.58 8.81 -12.01
C LEU A 489 12.60 8.15 -12.93
N SER A 490 12.92 6.89 -12.66
CA SER A 490 13.82 6.07 -13.48
C SER A 490 13.31 4.64 -13.59
N GLN A 491 13.70 3.97 -14.68
CA GLN A 491 13.47 2.54 -14.89
C GLN A 491 14.81 1.83 -14.75
N LEU A 492 14.91 0.96 -13.75
CA LEU A 492 16.11 0.15 -13.51
C LEU A 492 15.97 -1.23 -14.16
N GLY A 493 16.99 -2.08 -14.03
CA GLY A 493 17.00 -3.41 -14.62
C GLY A 493 15.92 -4.32 -14.02
N GLY A 494 15.29 -5.14 -14.85
CA GLY A 494 14.19 -6.03 -14.46
C GLY A 494 12.82 -5.34 -14.25
N HIS A 495 12.75 -4.01 -14.25
CA HIS A 495 11.49 -3.28 -14.13
C HIS A 495 10.74 -3.20 -15.46
N SER A 496 9.43 -3.47 -15.43
CA SER A 496 8.54 -3.27 -16.57
C SER A 496 7.94 -1.86 -16.68
N ARG A 497 8.08 -1.03 -15.64
CA ARG A 497 7.61 0.36 -15.57
C ARG A 497 8.63 1.25 -14.85
N LYS A 498 8.65 2.54 -15.17
CA LYS A 498 9.38 3.57 -14.42
C LYS A 498 8.75 3.74 -13.03
N ARG A 499 9.44 3.27 -11.99
CA ARG A 499 8.91 3.28 -10.61
C ARG A 499 9.93 3.62 -9.53
N THR A 500 11.18 3.88 -9.92
CA THR A 500 12.24 4.23 -8.98
C THR A 500 12.30 5.75 -8.83
N HIS A 501 12.01 6.22 -7.62
CA HIS A 501 11.95 7.63 -7.23
C HIS A 501 13.31 8.11 -6.72
N ARG A 502 13.71 9.30 -7.16
CA ARG A 502 14.96 9.99 -6.80
C ARG A 502 14.68 11.45 -6.43
N ALA A 503 15.66 12.07 -5.79
CA ALA A 503 15.69 13.50 -5.56
C ALA A 503 16.06 14.25 -6.86
N PRO A 504 15.44 15.41 -7.14
CA PRO A 504 15.95 16.33 -8.14
C PRO A 504 17.27 16.94 -7.66
N ASP A 505 18.09 17.41 -8.59
CA ASP A 505 19.25 18.24 -8.26
C ASP A 505 18.79 19.56 -7.61
N LYS A 506 19.67 20.18 -6.82
CA LYS A 506 19.42 21.53 -6.30
C LYS A 506 19.38 22.56 -7.44
N LYS A 507 18.83 23.75 -7.17
CA LYS A 507 18.78 24.85 -8.16
C LYS A 507 20.16 25.24 -8.70
N ASP A 508 21.21 25.10 -7.89
CA ASP A 508 22.61 25.35 -8.27
C ASP A 508 23.26 24.18 -9.05
N GLY A 509 22.47 23.14 -9.35
CA GLY A 509 22.92 21.92 -10.02
C GLY A 509 23.52 20.87 -9.09
N THR A 510 23.72 21.13 -7.79
CA THR A 510 24.33 20.14 -6.88
C THR A 510 23.46 18.88 -6.79
N PRO A 511 24.04 17.67 -6.97
CA PRO A 511 23.27 16.44 -6.94
C PRO A 511 22.86 16.08 -5.51
N LEU A 512 21.66 15.54 -5.34
CA LEU A 512 21.17 15.04 -4.07
C LEU A 512 21.23 13.51 -4.03
N PRO A 513 22.27 12.90 -3.42
CA PRO A 513 22.34 11.46 -3.26
C PRO A 513 21.17 11.00 -2.40
N ILE A 514 20.29 10.20 -2.98
CA ILE A 514 18.97 9.91 -2.39
C ILE A 514 19.06 9.20 -1.04
N GLY A 515 19.96 8.22 -0.87
CA GLY A 515 20.16 7.51 0.38
C GLY A 515 20.58 8.45 1.51
N PHE A 516 21.62 9.25 1.29
CA PHE A 516 22.08 10.27 2.23
C PHE A 516 21.00 11.33 2.51
N THR A 517 20.26 11.77 1.49
CA THR A 517 19.18 12.76 1.63
C THR A 517 18.07 12.23 2.53
N ILE A 518 17.64 10.98 2.33
CA ILE A 518 16.66 10.32 3.20
C ILE A 518 17.21 10.25 4.63
N MET A 519 18.42 9.70 4.82
CA MET A 519 19.00 9.52 6.16
C MET A 519 19.11 10.85 6.91
N LYS A 520 19.65 11.89 6.27
CA LYS A 520 19.79 13.21 6.88
C LYS A 520 18.45 13.85 7.24
N THR A 521 17.43 13.65 6.40
CA THR A 521 16.07 14.18 6.65
C THR A 521 15.44 13.50 7.85
N LEU A 522 15.50 12.16 7.91
CA LEU A 522 14.94 11.39 9.03
C LEU A 522 15.72 11.63 10.32
N GLU A 523 17.05 11.67 10.27
CA GLU A 523 17.87 12.00 11.44
C GLU A 523 17.57 13.41 11.95
N GLY A 524 17.46 14.39 11.05
CA GLY A 524 17.06 15.76 11.39
C GLY A 524 15.69 15.80 12.07
N HIS A 525 14.71 15.05 11.56
CA HIS A 525 13.40 14.92 12.18
C HIS A 525 13.46 14.27 13.57
N VAL A 526 14.25 13.20 13.74
CA VAL A 526 14.42 12.55 15.05
C VAL A 526 15.05 13.52 16.06
N ARG A 527 16.17 14.14 15.70
CA ARG A 527 16.91 15.05 16.62
C ARG A 527 16.16 16.35 16.89
N GLY A 528 15.40 16.86 15.91
CA GLY A 528 14.65 18.12 16.03
C GLY A 528 13.27 17.98 16.64
N ASN A 529 12.48 16.99 16.21
CA ASN A 529 11.06 16.87 16.56
C ASN A 529 10.76 15.75 17.57
N LEU A 530 11.63 14.75 17.70
CA LEU A 530 11.37 13.53 18.50
C LEU A 530 12.42 13.26 19.58
N SER A 531 13.30 14.22 19.89
CA SER A 531 14.36 14.06 20.90
C SER A 531 13.85 13.74 22.31
N GLY A 532 12.61 14.15 22.64
CA GLY A 532 11.94 13.78 23.89
C GLY A 532 11.34 12.36 23.93
N ARG A 533 11.40 11.60 22.83
CA ARG A 533 10.86 10.23 22.72
C ARG A 533 11.87 9.22 22.18
N ILE A 534 12.88 9.67 21.45
CA ILE A 534 13.90 8.82 20.82
C ILE A 534 15.27 9.23 21.36
N THR A 535 15.93 8.30 22.04
CA THR A 535 17.34 8.43 22.46
C THR A 535 18.23 7.69 21.45
N ILE A 536 19.23 8.38 20.89
CA ILE A 536 20.21 7.78 19.97
C ILE A 536 21.48 7.45 20.77
N MET A 537 21.98 6.22 20.63
CA MET A 537 23.24 5.74 21.21
C MET A 537 24.17 5.26 20.09
N GLU A 538 25.17 6.06 19.74
CA GLU A 538 26.23 5.72 18.78
C GLU A 538 27.39 5.00 19.49
N ASN A 539 28.25 4.32 18.72
CA ASN A 539 29.36 3.51 19.25
C ASN A 539 28.90 2.44 20.26
N CYS A 540 27.72 1.86 20.01
CA CYS A 540 27.01 0.93 20.89
C CYS A 540 26.74 -0.39 20.17
N SER A 541 27.50 -1.43 20.49
CA SER A 541 27.37 -2.77 19.89
C SER A 541 26.53 -3.69 20.77
N VAL A 542 25.37 -4.12 20.26
CA VAL A 542 24.53 -5.13 20.93
C VAL A 542 25.15 -6.52 20.79
N THR A 543 25.41 -7.19 21.91
CA THR A 543 26.13 -8.47 21.98
C THR A 543 25.20 -9.66 22.24
N SER A 544 24.07 -9.45 22.92
CA SER A 544 23.09 -10.50 23.21
C SER A 544 21.66 -9.97 23.31
N LEU A 545 20.69 -10.85 23.03
CA LEU A 545 19.27 -10.62 23.30
C LEU A 545 18.93 -11.26 24.65
N LEU A 546 18.37 -10.48 25.57
CA LEU A 546 17.83 -11.00 26.83
C LEU A 546 16.49 -11.66 26.53
N SER A 547 16.28 -12.89 27.02
CA SER A 547 15.06 -13.62 26.73
C SER A 547 14.62 -14.55 27.85
N GLU A 548 13.32 -14.74 27.96
CA GLU A 548 12.66 -15.73 28.81
C GLU A 548 12.11 -16.87 27.93
N THR A 549 12.21 -18.10 28.42
CA THR A 549 11.63 -19.27 27.74
C THR A 549 10.59 -19.92 28.63
N LYS A 550 9.38 -20.10 28.10
CA LYS A 550 8.29 -20.83 28.75
C LYS A 550 7.98 -22.10 27.96
N GLU A 551 7.96 -23.23 28.64
CA GLU A 551 7.46 -24.47 28.05
C GLU A 551 5.93 -24.47 28.05
N ARG A 552 5.34 -24.72 26.89
CA ARG A 552 3.90 -24.89 26.73
C ARG A 552 3.50 -26.32 27.11
N PRO A 553 2.25 -26.56 27.53
CA PRO A 553 1.76 -27.91 27.86
C PRO A 553 1.89 -28.93 26.71
N ASP A 554 2.06 -28.46 25.48
CA ASP A 554 2.28 -29.29 24.30
C ASP A 554 3.75 -29.70 24.07
N GLY A 555 4.67 -29.28 24.94
CA GLY A 555 6.12 -29.50 24.84
C GLY A 555 6.85 -28.50 23.94
N THR A 556 6.15 -27.52 23.35
CA THR A 556 6.79 -26.46 22.56
C THR A 556 7.37 -25.36 23.46
N LYS A 557 8.49 -24.78 23.05
CA LYS A 557 9.12 -23.65 23.76
C LYS A 557 8.60 -22.33 23.18
N GLN A 558 8.11 -21.46 24.04
CA GLN A 558 7.76 -20.08 23.72
C GLN A 558 8.86 -19.17 24.26
N ILE A 559 9.56 -18.49 23.35
CA ILE A 559 10.63 -17.55 23.70
C ILE A 559 10.09 -16.13 23.61
N ARG A 560 10.42 -15.29 24.62
CA ARG A 560 10.13 -13.86 24.64
C ARG A 560 11.41 -13.07 24.89
N VAL A 561 11.71 -12.12 24.03
CA VAL A 561 12.79 -11.15 24.23
C VAL A 561 12.33 -10.05 25.19
N THR A 562 13.19 -9.71 26.15
CA THR A 562 12.92 -8.77 27.25
C THR A 562 13.94 -7.63 27.37
N GLY A 563 14.88 -7.55 26.43
CA GLY A 563 15.92 -6.53 26.41
C GLY A 563 17.15 -6.94 25.62
N VAL A 564 18.23 -6.17 25.78
CA VAL A 564 19.52 -6.46 25.15
C VAL A 564 20.69 -6.28 26.13
N GLU A 565 21.76 -7.03 25.89
CA GLU A 565 23.11 -6.74 26.39
C GLU A 565 23.88 -6.01 25.30
N PHE A 566 24.62 -4.95 25.65
CA PHE A 566 25.43 -4.18 24.72
C PHE A 566 26.75 -3.73 25.35
N THR A 567 27.66 -3.29 24.49
CA THR A 567 28.96 -2.70 24.84
C THR A 567 29.07 -1.33 24.19
N GLN A 568 29.46 -0.32 24.96
CA GLN A 568 29.77 1.01 24.44
C GLN A 568 31.28 1.18 24.38
N ALA A 569 31.79 1.92 23.40
CA ALA A 569 33.23 2.13 23.26
C ALA A 569 33.84 2.65 24.59
N GLY A 570 34.81 1.91 25.14
CA GLY A 570 35.49 2.25 26.39
C GLY A 570 34.77 1.83 27.69
N SER A 571 33.64 1.13 27.63
CA SER A 571 32.90 0.65 28.80
C SER A 571 32.72 -0.89 28.82
N GLY A 572 32.36 -1.42 29.98
CA GLY A 572 32.02 -2.83 30.15
C GLY A 572 30.64 -3.20 29.57
N LYS A 573 30.33 -4.49 29.55
CA LYS A 573 29.01 -4.99 29.16
C LYS A 573 27.91 -4.43 30.06
N THR A 574 26.84 -3.93 29.45
CA THR A 574 25.69 -3.35 30.13
C THR A 574 24.39 -3.95 29.57
N THR A 575 23.36 -4.03 30.40
CA THR A 575 22.04 -4.55 30.00
C THR A 575 20.98 -3.46 30.04
N ILE A 576 20.01 -3.56 29.15
CA ILE A 576 18.85 -2.67 29.10
C ILE A 576 17.59 -3.47 28.79
N LEU A 577 16.58 -3.36 29.66
CA LEU A 577 15.30 -4.03 29.47
C LEU A 577 14.44 -3.29 28.44
N ALA A 578 13.58 -4.04 27.76
CA ALA A 578 12.63 -3.51 26.79
C ALA A 578 11.40 -4.43 26.66
N ASP A 579 10.28 -3.84 26.27
CA ASP A 579 9.07 -4.60 25.96
C ASP A 579 9.16 -5.25 24.58
N ALA A 580 9.89 -4.59 23.66
CA ALA A 580 10.17 -5.07 22.31
C ALA A 580 11.56 -4.66 21.82
N VAL A 581 12.16 -5.49 20.98
CA VAL A 581 13.43 -5.25 20.29
C VAL A 581 13.21 -5.39 18.78
N ILE A 582 13.68 -4.41 18.01
CA ILE A 582 13.65 -4.40 16.55
C ILE A 582 15.09 -4.53 16.03
N LEU A 583 15.37 -5.60 15.30
CA LEU A 583 16.63 -5.77 14.59
C LEU A 583 16.53 -5.07 13.22
N ALA A 584 17.40 -4.09 13.00
CA ALA A 584 17.51 -3.30 11.78
C ALA A 584 18.99 -3.16 11.35
N THR A 585 19.77 -4.22 11.56
CA THR A 585 21.24 -4.21 11.55
C THR A 585 21.88 -4.31 10.16
N GLY A 586 21.08 -4.39 9.09
CA GLY A 586 21.57 -4.70 7.76
C GLY A 586 22.02 -6.16 7.59
N GLY A 587 22.64 -6.46 6.45
CA GLY A 587 23.06 -7.80 6.04
C GLY A 587 24.49 -8.21 6.45
N PHE A 588 25.00 -9.24 5.77
CA PHE A 588 26.32 -9.86 6.02
C PHE A 588 27.26 -9.82 4.79
N SER A 589 27.03 -8.88 3.88
CA SER A 589 27.73 -8.73 2.60
C SER A 589 29.21 -8.31 2.70
N ASN A 590 29.71 -8.01 3.90
CA ASN A 590 31.13 -7.76 4.17
C ASN A 590 31.58 -8.49 5.46
N ASP A 591 30.93 -9.61 5.78
CA ASP A 591 31.22 -10.34 7.01
C ASP A 591 32.54 -11.11 6.91
N LYS A 592 33.56 -10.60 7.61
CA LYS A 592 34.92 -11.16 7.66
C LYS A 592 35.29 -11.70 9.05
N THR A 593 34.31 -11.82 9.95
CA THR A 593 34.57 -12.32 11.32
C THR A 593 34.91 -13.81 11.32
N ALA A 594 35.33 -14.33 12.48
CA ALA A 594 35.63 -15.75 12.63
C ALA A 594 34.41 -16.65 12.38
N ASP A 595 33.23 -16.20 12.80
CA ASP A 595 31.91 -16.81 12.59
C ASP A 595 31.19 -16.21 11.36
N SER A 596 31.93 -16.00 10.26
CA SER A 596 31.43 -15.32 9.07
C SER A 596 30.27 -16.09 8.40
N LEU A 597 29.09 -15.46 8.34
CA LEU A 597 27.93 -15.98 7.61
C LEU A 597 28.17 -16.03 6.10
N LEU A 598 28.96 -15.09 5.57
CA LEU A 598 29.32 -15.07 4.15
C LEU A 598 30.17 -16.30 3.78
N ARG A 599 31.14 -16.65 4.63
CA ARG A 599 31.98 -17.84 4.41
C ARG A 599 31.18 -19.13 4.59
N GLU A 600 30.28 -19.18 5.56
CA GLU A 600 29.42 -20.34 5.83
C GLU A 600 28.47 -20.62 4.65
N HIS A 601 27.77 -19.60 4.15
CA HIS A 601 26.67 -19.79 3.21
C HIS A 601 27.00 -19.49 1.75
N ALA A 602 28.01 -18.65 1.47
CA ALA A 602 28.43 -18.31 0.11
C ALA A 602 29.97 -18.29 -0.03
N PRO A 603 30.67 -19.41 0.26
CA PRO A 603 32.14 -19.47 0.24
C PRO A 603 32.75 -19.08 -1.11
N HIS A 604 32.03 -19.37 -2.21
CA HIS A 604 32.43 -19.03 -3.58
C HIS A 604 32.49 -17.52 -3.87
N LEU A 605 31.92 -16.68 -2.99
CA LEU A 605 31.93 -15.22 -3.15
C LEU A 605 32.92 -14.51 -2.22
N VAL A 606 33.55 -15.19 -1.27
CA VAL A 606 34.37 -14.54 -0.22
C VAL A 606 35.50 -13.66 -0.77
N ASN A 607 36.02 -14.00 -1.95
CA ASN A 607 37.11 -13.26 -2.60
C ASN A 607 36.61 -12.14 -3.53
N PHE A 608 35.30 -11.99 -3.72
CA PHE A 608 34.78 -10.89 -4.53
C PHE A 608 34.91 -9.57 -3.78
N PRO A 609 35.18 -8.46 -4.48
CA PRO A 609 35.07 -7.14 -3.89
C PRO A 609 33.62 -6.87 -3.46
N THR A 610 33.44 -5.95 -2.52
CA THR A 610 32.12 -5.56 -2.00
C THR A 610 31.86 -4.07 -2.20
N THR A 611 30.59 -3.68 -2.22
CA THR A 611 30.18 -2.25 -2.20
C THR A 611 29.74 -1.80 -0.81
N ASN A 612 29.79 -2.69 0.19
CA ASN A 612 29.27 -2.45 1.53
C ASN A 612 30.37 -1.95 2.48
N GLY A 613 29.98 -1.23 3.54
CA GLY A 613 30.92 -0.84 4.59
C GLY A 613 31.36 -2.03 5.45
N PRO A 614 32.43 -1.87 6.25
CA PRO A 614 32.94 -2.93 7.15
C PRO A 614 31.95 -3.33 8.25
N TRP A 615 30.93 -2.50 8.51
CA TRP A 615 29.87 -2.77 9.49
C TRP A 615 28.87 -3.86 9.08
N ALA A 616 28.82 -4.28 7.80
CA ALA A 616 27.85 -5.25 7.30
C ALA A 616 28.26 -6.71 7.62
N THR A 617 28.26 -7.06 8.91
CA THR A 617 28.79 -8.30 9.49
C THR A 617 27.73 -9.30 9.94
N GLY A 618 26.44 -9.05 9.65
CA GLY A 618 25.36 -9.97 9.98
C GLY A 618 25.00 -10.10 11.47
N ASP A 619 25.38 -9.14 12.31
CA ASP A 619 25.26 -9.25 13.77
C ASP A 619 23.82 -9.56 14.24
N GLY A 620 22.81 -8.89 13.66
CA GLY A 620 21.40 -9.14 13.98
C GLY A 620 20.94 -10.55 13.58
N VAL A 621 21.41 -11.07 12.45
CA VAL A 621 21.12 -12.44 12.02
C VAL A 621 21.69 -13.44 13.03
N LYS A 622 22.96 -13.24 13.43
CA LYS A 622 23.64 -14.07 14.44
C LYS A 622 22.93 -14.02 15.80
N LEU A 623 22.50 -12.83 16.22
CA LEU A 623 21.72 -12.63 17.46
C LEU A 623 20.41 -13.41 17.45
N ALA A 624 19.63 -13.29 16.37
CA ALA A 624 18.35 -13.98 16.24
C ALA A 624 18.51 -15.50 16.09
N GLN A 625 19.53 -15.95 15.34
CA GLN A 625 19.84 -17.38 15.15
C GLN A 625 20.14 -18.08 16.48
N ARG A 626 20.83 -17.41 17.42
CA ARG A 626 21.07 -17.94 18.78
C ARG A 626 19.78 -18.21 19.57
N LEU A 627 18.68 -17.52 19.26
CA LEU A 627 17.35 -17.77 19.83
C LEU A 627 16.51 -18.77 19.01
N GLY A 628 17.08 -19.41 17.99
CA GLY A 628 16.37 -20.37 17.15
C GLY A 628 15.52 -19.74 16.04
N ALA A 629 15.80 -18.48 15.67
CA ALA A 629 15.16 -17.86 14.52
C ALA A 629 15.35 -18.69 13.24
N GLN A 630 14.29 -18.79 12.43
CA GLN A 630 14.36 -19.40 11.11
C GLN A 630 15.13 -18.48 10.18
N LEU A 631 16.17 -19.01 9.56
CA LEU A 631 16.90 -18.34 8.48
C LEU A 631 16.42 -18.88 7.13
N VAL A 632 16.35 -18.02 6.13
CA VAL A 632 15.96 -18.36 4.75
C VAL A 632 16.93 -17.72 3.77
N ASP A 633 17.13 -18.36 2.62
CA ASP A 633 17.90 -17.83 1.47
C ASP A 633 19.33 -17.34 1.80
N MET A 634 19.97 -17.89 2.83
CA MET A 634 21.29 -17.43 3.30
C MET A 634 22.40 -17.52 2.25
N ASP A 635 22.28 -18.44 1.28
CA ASP A 635 23.19 -18.58 0.14
C ASP A 635 22.91 -17.56 -0.98
N LYS A 636 21.79 -16.84 -0.93
CA LYS A 636 21.40 -15.85 -1.93
C LYS A 636 22.05 -14.50 -1.63
N VAL A 637 23.27 -14.35 -2.14
CA VAL A 637 24.06 -13.13 -2.05
C VAL A 637 24.18 -12.50 -3.44
N GLN A 638 23.71 -11.27 -3.60
CA GLN A 638 23.68 -10.58 -4.89
C GLN A 638 25.00 -9.87 -5.17
N LEU A 639 25.50 -10.09 -6.38
CA LEU A 639 26.51 -9.25 -7.02
C LEU A 639 25.84 -8.08 -7.74
N HIS A 640 26.32 -6.86 -7.49
CA HIS A 640 26.03 -5.72 -8.35
C HIS A 640 27.01 -5.72 -9.53
N PRO A 641 26.55 -5.61 -10.79
CA PRO A 641 27.43 -5.73 -11.95
C PRO A 641 28.41 -4.56 -12.10
N THR A 642 28.11 -3.43 -11.46
CA THR A 642 28.85 -2.17 -11.64
C THR A 642 29.47 -1.66 -10.34
N GLY A 643 30.38 -2.43 -9.73
CA GLY A 643 31.36 -1.89 -8.80
C GLY A 643 32.44 -1.12 -9.56
N LEU A 644 32.59 0.18 -9.28
CA LEU A 644 33.56 1.04 -9.96
C LEU A 644 34.96 0.74 -9.45
N ILE A 645 35.83 0.31 -10.36
CA ILE A 645 37.26 0.17 -10.09
C ILE A 645 37.87 1.57 -10.11
N ASN A 646 38.54 1.95 -9.01
CA ASN A 646 39.37 3.14 -8.99
C ASN A 646 40.71 2.80 -9.66
N PRO A 647 41.07 3.43 -10.80
CA PRO A 647 42.35 3.16 -11.46
C PRO A 647 43.57 3.45 -10.57
N LYS A 648 43.43 4.33 -9.57
CA LYS A 648 44.50 4.67 -8.61
C LYS A 648 44.63 3.67 -7.46
N ASP A 649 43.62 2.84 -7.23
CA ASP A 649 43.57 1.84 -6.16
C ASP A 649 42.74 0.63 -6.62
N PRO A 650 43.20 -0.09 -7.67
CA PRO A 650 42.42 -1.14 -8.30
C PRO A 650 42.25 -2.37 -7.41
N ALA A 651 43.16 -2.61 -6.45
CA ALA A 651 43.13 -3.73 -5.52
C ALA A 651 42.16 -3.53 -4.34
N ASN A 652 41.58 -2.33 -4.17
CA ASN A 652 40.71 -2.06 -3.03
C ASN A 652 39.55 -3.08 -2.94
N PRO A 653 39.41 -3.85 -1.86
CA PRO A 653 38.34 -4.84 -1.76
C PRO A 653 36.96 -4.20 -1.60
N THR A 654 36.88 -2.89 -1.34
CA THR A 654 35.63 -2.13 -1.30
C THR A 654 35.54 -1.20 -2.51
N LYS A 655 34.60 -1.46 -3.41
CA LYS A 655 34.37 -0.63 -4.61
C LYS A 655 33.30 0.42 -4.35
N PHE A 656 33.41 1.55 -5.03
CA PHE A 656 32.31 2.49 -5.11
C PHE A 656 31.19 1.89 -5.96
N LEU A 657 29.96 1.99 -5.49
CA LEU A 657 28.82 1.53 -6.27
C LEU A 657 28.65 2.46 -7.49
N GLY A 658 28.82 1.93 -8.69
CA GLY A 658 28.32 2.55 -9.90
C GLY A 658 26.81 2.32 -9.94
N PRO A 659 25.97 3.35 -9.71
CA PRO A 659 24.53 3.15 -9.62
C PRO A 659 23.98 2.48 -10.87
N GLU A 660 22.98 1.63 -10.68
CA GLU A 660 22.24 1.04 -11.80
C GLU A 660 21.63 2.11 -12.72
N ALA A 661 21.36 3.31 -12.18
CA ALA A 661 20.95 4.47 -12.95
C ALA A 661 21.97 4.89 -14.03
N LEU A 662 23.26 4.52 -13.96
CA LEU A 662 24.21 4.73 -15.06
C LEU A 662 23.75 3.99 -16.33
N ARG A 663 23.43 2.69 -16.19
CA ARG A 663 22.87 1.85 -17.27
C ARG A 663 21.44 2.27 -17.59
N GLY A 664 20.63 2.55 -16.57
CA GLY A 664 19.25 3.04 -16.69
C GLY A 664 19.11 4.38 -17.42
N SER A 665 20.18 5.17 -17.49
CA SER A 665 20.24 6.45 -18.19
C SER A 665 20.90 6.36 -19.57
N GLY A 666 21.32 5.17 -20.01
CA GLY A 666 21.85 4.95 -21.36
C GLY A 666 23.30 4.48 -21.43
N GLY A 667 23.95 4.20 -20.29
CA GLY A 667 25.29 3.62 -20.28
C GLY A 667 25.32 2.22 -20.91
N VAL A 668 26.26 1.99 -21.84
CA VAL A 668 26.46 0.72 -22.54
C VAL A 668 27.66 -0.05 -22.00
N LEU A 669 27.62 -1.38 -22.01
CA LEU A 669 28.72 -2.22 -21.58
C LEU A 669 29.49 -2.77 -22.78
N LEU A 670 30.80 -2.50 -22.83
CA LEU A 670 31.71 -3.02 -23.85
C LEU A 670 32.74 -3.97 -23.23
N ASN A 671 33.12 -5.00 -23.96
CA ASN A 671 34.22 -5.90 -23.61
C ASN A 671 35.55 -5.42 -24.20
N LYS A 672 36.63 -6.18 -23.99
CA LYS A 672 37.98 -5.89 -24.50
C LYS A 672 38.08 -5.84 -26.03
N GLN A 673 37.10 -6.40 -26.75
CA GLN A 673 37.02 -6.34 -28.20
C GLN A 673 36.23 -5.13 -28.70
N GLY A 674 35.75 -4.26 -27.80
CA GLY A 674 34.93 -3.09 -28.15
C GLY A 674 33.48 -3.42 -28.50
N LYS A 675 33.01 -4.63 -28.18
CA LYS A 675 31.67 -5.13 -28.53
C LYS A 675 30.73 -5.16 -27.34
N ARG A 676 29.43 -4.98 -27.60
CA ARG A 676 28.36 -5.24 -26.63
C ARG A 676 28.12 -6.75 -26.48
N PHE A 677 27.82 -7.19 -25.26
CA PHE A 677 27.69 -8.62 -24.93
C PHE A 677 26.45 -8.97 -24.08
N VAL A 678 25.71 -7.97 -23.58
CA VAL A 678 24.55 -8.20 -22.72
C VAL A 678 23.51 -7.08 -22.85
N ASN A 679 22.25 -7.36 -22.53
CA ASN A 679 21.27 -6.31 -22.26
C ASN A 679 21.58 -5.64 -20.92
N GLU A 680 21.98 -4.37 -20.95
CA GLU A 680 22.42 -3.63 -19.77
C GLU A 680 21.28 -3.34 -18.78
N LEU A 681 20.02 -3.58 -19.16
CA LEU A 681 18.83 -3.46 -18.30
C LEU A 681 18.23 -4.81 -17.90
N ASP A 682 18.97 -5.91 -18.10
CA ASP A 682 18.59 -7.22 -17.58
C ASP A 682 18.81 -7.34 -16.06
N LEU A 683 18.50 -8.49 -15.49
CA LEU A 683 18.72 -8.80 -14.09
C LEU A 683 20.21 -8.68 -13.72
N ARG A 684 20.49 -8.23 -12.50
CA ARG A 684 21.87 -8.07 -11.99
C ARG A 684 22.68 -9.37 -12.06
N SER A 685 22.04 -10.51 -11.80
CA SER A 685 22.63 -11.84 -11.93
C SER A 685 23.09 -12.12 -13.37
N VAL A 686 22.26 -11.81 -14.36
CA VAL A 686 22.56 -11.99 -15.79
C VAL A 686 23.73 -11.08 -16.20
N VAL A 687 23.67 -9.79 -15.86
CA VAL A 687 24.72 -8.83 -16.24
C VAL A 687 26.04 -9.16 -15.55
N SER A 688 26.03 -9.52 -14.26
CA SER A 688 27.24 -9.88 -13.52
C SER A 688 27.89 -11.14 -14.10
N LYS A 689 27.08 -12.17 -14.39
CA LYS A 689 27.56 -13.40 -15.04
C LYS A 689 28.18 -13.09 -16.41
N ALA A 690 27.52 -12.29 -17.23
CA ALA A 690 28.00 -11.94 -18.55
C ALA A 690 29.35 -11.18 -18.51
N ILE A 691 29.59 -10.34 -17.48
CA ILE A 691 30.90 -9.68 -17.28
C ILE A 691 31.97 -10.72 -16.91
N MET A 692 31.68 -11.63 -15.98
CA MET A 692 32.65 -12.66 -15.57
C MET A 692 33.03 -13.61 -16.71
N GLU A 693 32.06 -13.96 -17.57
CA GLU A 693 32.27 -14.82 -18.75
C GLU A 693 33.15 -14.16 -19.83
N GLN A 694 33.38 -12.83 -19.78
CA GLN A 694 34.34 -12.20 -20.69
C GLN A 694 35.80 -12.61 -20.39
N GLY A 695 36.09 -13.10 -19.18
CA GLY A 695 37.42 -13.59 -18.82
C GLY A 695 38.51 -12.51 -18.67
N ALA A 696 38.15 -11.23 -18.76
CA ALA A 696 39.11 -10.12 -18.72
C ALA A 696 39.29 -9.57 -17.31
N GLU A 697 40.50 -9.67 -16.77
CA GLU A 697 40.87 -9.11 -15.46
C GLU A 697 41.40 -7.66 -15.59
N TYR A 698 41.02 -6.78 -14.67
CA TYR A 698 41.58 -5.44 -14.61
C TYR A 698 43.01 -5.49 -14.03
N PRO A 699 44.03 -4.91 -14.69
CA PRO A 699 45.40 -4.96 -14.21
C PRO A 699 45.58 -4.45 -12.78
N GLY A 700 46.31 -5.21 -11.95
CA GLY A 700 46.59 -4.85 -10.56
C GLY A 700 45.38 -4.89 -9.61
N SER A 701 44.24 -5.42 -10.05
CA SER A 701 43.02 -5.50 -9.22
C SER A 701 42.96 -6.70 -8.28
N GLY A 702 43.85 -7.67 -8.44
CA GLY A 702 43.86 -8.92 -7.67
C GLY A 702 42.70 -9.84 -8.03
N GLY A 703 42.38 -10.01 -9.32
CA GLY A 703 41.36 -10.94 -9.79
C GLY A 703 40.01 -10.33 -10.17
N SER A 704 39.87 -9.00 -10.25
CA SER A 704 38.57 -8.38 -10.60
C SER A 704 38.31 -8.47 -12.10
N MET A 705 37.42 -9.39 -12.50
CA MET A 705 36.87 -9.44 -13.86
C MET A 705 36.09 -8.16 -14.16
N PHE A 706 36.30 -7.56 -15.34
CA PHE A 706 35.75 -6.23 -15.62
C PHE A 706 35.23 -6.03 -17.05
N ALA A 707 34.41 -4.98 -17.21
CA ALA A 707 33.96 -4.44 -18.48
C ALA A 707 34.05 -2.90 -18.48
N TYR A 708 33.81 -2.29 -19.64
CA TYR A 708 33.82 -0.84 -19.83
C TYR A 708 32.37 -0.33 -19.87
N CYS A 709 31.99 0.55 -18.96
CA CYS A 709 30.70 1.24 -18.98
C CYS A 709 30.87 2.63 -19.64
N VAL A 710 30.31 2.78 -20.84
CA VAL A 710 30.48 3.97 -21.68
C VAL A 710 29.21 4.81 -21.68
N LEU A 711 29.34 6.10 -21.36
CA LEU A 711 28.29 7.11 -21.44
C LEU A 711 28.68 8.20 -22.44
N ASN A 712 27.69 8.76 -23.13
CA ASN A 712 27.83 10.01 -23.89
C ASN A 712 27.16 11.18 -23.14
N ALA A 713 27.20 12.37 -23.72
CA ALA A 713 26.56 13.57 -23.15
C ALA A 713 25.05 13.41 -22.88
N ALA A 714 24.33 12.68 -23.73
CA ALA A 714 22.89 12.43 -23.53
C ALA A 714 22.64 11.54 -22.30
N ALA A 715 23.40 10.45 -22.16
CA ALA A 715 23.32 9.56 -21.00
C ALA A 715 23.75 10.29 -19.71
N GLN A 716 24.78 11.14 -19.79
CA GLN A 716 25.22 11.99 -18.68
C GLN A 716 24.09 12.93 -18.23
N LYS A 717 23.39 13.58 -19.16
CA LYS A 717 22.26 14.48 -18.85
C LYS A 717 21.10 13.74 -18.16
N LEU A 718 20.77 12.54 -18.62
CA LEU A 718 19.71 11.71 -18.01
C LEU A 718 20.10 11.18 -16.63
N PHE A 719 21.38 10.82 -16.44
CA PHE A 719 21.89 10.38 -15.15
C PHE A 719 21.90 11.51 -14.13
N GLY A 720 22.26 12.72 -14.60
CA GLY A 720 22.48 13.93 -13.82
C GLY A 720 23.93 14.38 -14.03
N VAL A 721 24.13 15.54 -14.66
CA VAL A 721 25.47 16.05 -15.02
C VAL A 721 26.35 16.16 -13.78
N SER A 722 25.84 16.80 -12.73
CA SER A 722 26.60 17.01 -11.50
C SER A 722 26.81 15.71 -10.71
N SER A 723 25.83 14.80 -10.75
CA SER A 723 26.01 13.44 -10.21
C SER A 723 27.17 12.74 -10.91
N HIS A 724 27.23 12.79 -12.25
CA HIS A 724 28.33 12.24 -13.02
C HIS A 724 29.67 12.93 -12.69
N GLU A 725 29.70 14.27 -12.65
CA GLU A 725 30.92 15.03 -12.33
C GLU A 725 31.47 14.72 -10.95
N PHE A 726 30.63 14.38 -9.98
CA PHE A 726 31.09 13.87 -8.69
C PHE A 726 31.90 12.58 -8.85
N TYR A 727 31.37 11.56 -9.54
CA TYR A 727 32.12 10.32 -9.78
C TYR A 727 33.36 10.55 -10.65
N TRP A 728 33.25 11.41 -11.67
CA TRP A 728 34.34 11.65 -12.62
C TRP A 728 35.42 12.57 -12.05
N LYS A 729 35.09 13.84 -11.77
CA LYS A 729 36.07 14.88 -11.42
C LYS A 729 36.45 14.83 -9.94
N LYS A 730 35.50 14.56 -9.02
CA LYS A 730 35.78 14.53 -7.58
C LYS A 730 36.40 13.21 -7.14
N MET A 731 35.86 12.09 -7.60
CA MET A 731 36.33 10.75 -7.18
C MET A 731 37.37 10.14 -8.13
N GLY A 732 37.47 10.62 -9.38
CA GLY A 732 38.43 10.09 -10.36
C GLY A 732 38.07 8.72 -10.93
N LEU A 733 36.78 8.36 -10.94
CA LEU A 733 36.29 7.01 -11.31
C LEU A 733 35.92 6.85 -12.80
N PHE A 734 36.06 7.93 -13.59
CA PHE A 734 35.80 7.92 -15.02
C PHE A 734 37.02 8.45 -15.79
N VAL A 735 37.21 7.92 -16.99
CA VAL A 735 38.18 8.41 -17.98
C VAL A 735 37.38 9.03 -19.14
N LYS A 736 37.78 10.23 -19.58
CA LYS A 736 37.16 10.89 -20.73
C LYS A 736 37.91 10.51 -22.01
N ALA A 737 37.16 10.18 -23.06
CA ALA A 737 37.67 9.96 -24.41
C ALA A 737 36.95 10.93 -25.36
N ASP A 738 37.67 11.86 -25.98
CA ASP A 738 37.07 12.92 -26.80
C ASP A 738 36.62 12.40 -28.17
N THR A 739 37.36 11.44 -28.72
CA THR A 739 37.10 10.85 -30.04
C THR A 739 36.90 9.34 -29.97
N MET A 740 36.38 8.76 -31.07
CA MET A 740 36.30 7.30 -31.23
C MET A 740 37.67 6.62 -31.12
N ARG A 741 38.72 7.27 -31.63
CA ARG A 741 40.10 6.77 -31.56
C ARG A 741 40.59 6.70 -30.11
N ASP A 742 40.29 7.73 -29.32
CA ASP A 742 40.65 7.76 -27.89
C ASP A 742 39.90 6.66 -27.11
N LEU A 743 38.62 6.43 -27.44
CA LEU A 743 37.83 5.36 -26.83
C LEU A 743 38.38 3.97 -27.17
N ALA A 744 38.70 3.72 -28.44
CA ALA A 744 39.29 2.47 -28.88
C ALA A 744 40.67 2.24 -28.25
N ALA A 745 41.50 3.28 -28.14
CA ALA A 745 42.79 3.23 -27.45
C ALA A 745 42.65 2.90 -25.95
N LEU A 746 41.66 3.49 -25.27
CA LEU A 746 41.36 3.20 -23.87
C LEU A 746 40.93 1.74 -23.64
N ILE A 747 40.17 1.18 -24.59
CA ILE A 747 39.74 -0.23 -24.54
C ILE A 747 40.92 -1.16 -24.89
N GLY A 748 41.77 -0.73 -25.82
CA GLY A 748 42.85 -1.53 -26.41
C GLY A 748 42.36 -2.39 -27.57
N CYS A 749 41.47 -1.87 -28.42
CA CYS A 749 40.90 -2.59 -29.57
C CYS A 749 40.93 -1.76 -30.87
N PRO A 750 40.68 -2.36 -32.05
CA PRO A 750 40.56 -1.62 -33.31
C PRO A 750 39.42 -0.59 -33.29
N VAL A 751 39.62 0.56 -33.94
CA VAL A 751 38.65 1.67 -34.00
C VAL A 751 37.35 1.21 -34.66
N GLU A 752 37.48 0.42 -35.72
CA GLU A 752 36.37 -0.11 -36.53
C GLU A 752 35.42 -0.96 -35.68
N SER A 753 35.95 -1.69 -34.68
CA SER A 753 35.14 -2.57 -33.83
C SER A 753 34.17 -1.77 -32.93
N VAL A 754 34.67 -0.71 -32.31
CA VAL A 754 33.84 0.18 -31.46
C VAL A 754 32.90 0.99 -32.35
N GLN A 755 33.38 1.49 -33.49
CA GLN A 755 32.58 2.26 -34.43
C GLN A 755 31.35 1.45 -34.91
N GLN A 756 31.55 0.23 -35.41
CA GLN A 756 30.44 -0.65 -35.83
C GLN A 756 29.44 -0.90 -34.68
N THR A 757 29.95 -1.10 -33.47
CA THR A 757 29.11 -1.33 -32.29
C THR A 757 28.24 -0.12 -31.96
N LEU A 758 28.79 1.10 -32.04
CA LEU A 758 28.06 2.33 -31.72
C LEU A 758 27.14 2.78 -32.86
N GLU A 759 27.50 2.58 -34.13
CA GLU A 759 26.61 2.82 -35.29
C GLU A 759 25.37 1.92 -35.23
N GLU A 760 25.56 0.64 -34.91
CA GLU A 760 24.46 -0.30 -34.71
C GLU A 760 23.54 0.13 -33.56
N TYR A 761 24.13 0.53 -32.42
CA TYR A 761 23.35 0.97 -31.26
C TYR A 761 22.57 2.26 -31.57
N GLU A 762 23.19 3.22 -32.26
CA GLU A 762 22.53 4.46 -32.70
C GLU A 762 21.32 4.15 -33.58
N ARG A 763 21.48 3.33 -34.62
CA ARG A 763 20.39 2.94 -35.52
C ARG A 763 19.24 2.25 -34.78
N LEU A 764 19.53 1.30 -33.89
CA LEU A 764 18.52 0.58 -33.12
C LEU A 764 17.81 1.49 -32.11
N SER A 765 18.54 2.41 -31.47
CA SER A 765 17.98 3.35 -30.50
C SER A 765 17.06 4.39 -31.15
N ILE A 766 17.37 4.87 -32.36
CA ILE A 766 16.49 5.78 -33.13
C ILE A 766 15.24 5.05 -33.59
N SER A 767 15.40 3.83 -34.13
CA SER A 767 14.27 3.03 -34.65
C SER A 767 13.46 2.30 -33.57
N GLN A 768 13.90 2.35 -32.31
CA GLN A 768 13.32 1.63 -31.17
C GLN A 768 13.13 0.11 -31.42
N ARG A 769 14.06 -0.50 -32.17
CA ARG A 769 14.03 -1.93 -32.50
C ARG A 769 14.85 -2.76 -31.52
N SER A 770 14.42 -4.00 -31.30
CA SER A 770 15.17 -4.94 -30.47
C SER A 770 16.53 -5.28 -31.09
N CYS A 771 17.58 -5.26 -30.29
CA CYS A 771 18.92 -5.64 -30.72
C CYS A 771 18.98 -7.16 -30.96
N PRO A 772 19.38 -7.64 -32.15
CA PRO A 772 19.39 -9.08 -32.45
C PRO A 772 20.38 -9.87 -31.58
N ILE A 773 21.49 -9.23 -31.18
CA ILE A 773 22.55 -9.87 -30.38
C ILE A 773 22.16 -9.90 -28.90
N THR A 774 21.85 -8.73 -28.32
CA THR A 774 21.65 -8.60 -26.87
C THR A 774 20.19 -8.70 -26.44
N ARG A 775 19.24 -8.72 -27.39
CA ARG A 775 17.78 -8.66 -27.17
C ARG A 775 17.31 -7.39 -26.43
N LYS A 776 18.18 -6.38 -26.28
CA LYS A 776 17.82 -5.08 -25.70
C LYS A 776 16.75 -4.40 -26.55
N SER A 777 15.66 -3.97 -25.91
CA SER A 777 14.54 -3.30 -26.57
C SER A 777 14.21 -1.92 -26.00
N VAL A 778 14.84 -1.53 -24.89
CA VAL A 778 14.59 -0.25 -24.22
C VAL A 778 15.86 0.60 -24.27
N TYR A 779 15.77 1.77 -24.89
CA TYR A 779 16.89 2.70 -25.09
C TYR A 779 16.58 4.05 -24.44
N PRO A 780 17.21 4.39 -23.29
CA PRO A 780 16.97 5.66 -22.60
C PRO A 780 17.36 6.89 -23.42
N CYS A 781 18.43 6.78 -24.21
CA CYS A 781 18.92 7.80 -25.13
C CYS A 781 19.65 7.17 -26.32
N VAL A 782 19.91 7.99 -27.33
CA VAL A 782 20.79 7.64 -28.45
C VAL A 782 22.26 7.76 -28.02
N LEU A 783 23.04 6.73 -28.32
CA LEU A 783 24.50 6.72 -28.19
C LEU A 783 25.08 6.27 -29.52
N GLY A 784 25.88 7.13 -30.14
CA GLY A 784 26.43 6.94 -31.48
C GLY A 784 27.91 7.25 -31.55
N THR A 785 28.42 7.51 -32.75
CA THR A 785 29.87 7.66 -33.00
C THR A 785 30.46 9.02 -32.62
N LYS A 786 29.61 9.98 -32.22
CA LYS A 786 30.03 11.32 -31.81
C LYS A 786 30.31 11.37 -30.30
N GLY A 787 31.57 11.64 -29.96
CA GLY A 787 32.00 11.92 -28.59
C GLY A 787 31.57 13.31 -28.07
N PRO A 788 31.95 13.68 -26.84
CA PRO A 788 32.86 12.95 -25.96
C PRO A 788 32.19 11.76 -25.26
N TYR A 789 33.00 10.78 -24.87
CA TYR A 789 32.63 9.61 -24.09
C TYR A 789 33.22 9.67 -22.68
N TYR A 790 32.47 9.17 -21.71
CA TYR A 790 32.89 8.99 -20.33
C TYR A 790 32.85 7.50 -20.00
N VAL A 791 33.99 6.96 -19.59
CA VAL A 791 34.19 5.52 -19.44
C VAL A 791 34.54 5.19 -18.00
N ALA A 792 33.75 4.32 -17.38
CA ALA A 792 34.05 3.72 -16.10
C ALA A 792 34.44 2.24 -16.26
N PHE A 793 35.37 1.78 -15.42
CA PHE A 793 35.71 0.36 -15.32
C PHE A 793 34.82 -0.30 -14.26
N VAL A 794 34.09 -1.33 -14.66
CA VAL A 794 33.06 -1.95 -13.81
C VAL A 794 33.36 -3.42 -13.56
N THR A 795 33.27 -3.84 -12.31
CA THR A 795 33.41 -5.24 -11.89
C THR A 795 32.21 -5.69 -11.05
N PRO A 796 31.77 -6.95 -11.17
CA PRO A 796 30.81 -7.53 -10.24
C PRO A 796 31.32 -7.46 -8.79
N SER A 797 30.48 -6.98 -7.88
CA SER A 797 30.86 -6.83 -6.47
C SER A 797 29.70 -7.23 -5.55
N ILE A 798 30.00 -7.88 -4.43
CA ILE A 798 29.02 -8.23 -3.39
C ILE A 798 28.29 -6.96 -2.95
N HIS A 799 26.96 -7.03 -2.91
CA HIS A 799 26.14 -5.84 -2.73
C HIS A 799 25.00 -6.00 -1.76
N TYR A 800 24.31 -7.14 -1.76
CA TYR A 800 23.13 -7.33 -0.91
C TYR A 800 23.00 -8.80 -0.52
N THR A 801 22.61 -9.10 0.71
CA THR A 801 22.26 -10.45 1.15
C THR A 801 20.74 -10.58 1.22
N MET A 802 20.15 -11.35 0.30
CA MET A 802 18.68 -11.53 0.29
C MET A 802 18.21 -12.46 1.39
N GLY A 803 19.09 -13.35 1.85
CA GLY A 803 18.85 -14.18 3.00
C GLY A 803 18.99 -13.45 4.33
N GLY A 804 18.29 -13.98 5.33
CA GLY A 804 18.26 -13.44 6.68
C GLY A 804 17.20 -14.11 7.53
N CYS A 805 16.78 -13.44 8.60
CA CYS A 805 15.70 -13.91 9.46
C CYS A 805 14.36 -13.90 8.72
N LEU A 806 13.65 -15.03 8.72
CA LEU A 806 12.28 -15.07 8.23
C LEU A 806 11.40 -14.21 9.14
N ILE A 807 10.67 -13.28 8.52
CA ILE A 807 9.69 -12.44 9.21
C ILE A 807 8.28 -12.74 8.74
N SER A 808 7.30 -12.41 9.57
CA SER A 808 5.93 -12.30 9.11
C SER A 808 5.66 -10.97 8.37
N PRO A 809 4.50 -10.83 7.68
CA PRO A 809 4.05 -9.53 7.20
C PRO A 809 3.87 -8.46 8.30
N SER A 810 3.84 -8.87 9.58
CA SER A 810 3.86 -7.97 10.75
C SER A 810 5.26 -7.73 11.32
N ALA A 811 6.31 -8.06 10.55
CA ALA A 811 7.72 -7.93 10.89
C ALA A 811 8.18 -8.76 12.11
N GLU A 812 7.41 -9.73 12.58
CA GLU A 812 7.80 -10.60 13.70
C GLU A 812 8.79 -11.65 13.23
N ILE A 813 9.93 -11.78 13.90
CA ILE A 813 10.92 -12.82 13.57
C ILE A 813 10.35 -14.20 13.94
N GLN A 814 10.36 -15.13 12.98
CA GLN A 814 9.81 -16.46 13.13
C GLN A 814 10.86 -17.44 13.66
N MET A 815 10.46 -18.37 14.54
CA MET A 815 11.30 -19.51 14.94
C MET A 815 11.30 -20.61 13.88
N LYS A 816 12.41 -21.35 13.80
CA LYS A 816 12.50 -22.54 12.95
C LYS A 816 11.46 -23.57 13.39
N ASN A 817 10.59 -23.97 12.47
CA ASN A 817 9.58 -24.98 12.76
C ASN A 817 10.26 -26.37 12.86
N THR A 818 10.49 -26.86 14.07
CA THR A 818 11.13 -28.17 14.33
C THR A 818 10.14 -29.34 14.28
N SER A 819 8.86 -29.06 14.14
CA SER A 819 7.79 -30.05 14.12
C SER A 819 7.40 -30.34 12.68
N SER A 820 7.75 -31.52 12.17
CA SER A 820 7.27 -32.06 10.87
C SER A 820 5.77 -32.40 10.87
N ARG A 821 4.96 -31.71 11.68
CA ARG A 821 3.56 -32.04 11.96
C ARG A 821 2.69 -30.82 11.75
N ALA A 822 1.65 -31.03 10.95
CA ALA A 822 0.43 -30.25 10.89
C ALA A 822 0.47 -29.01 10.00
N PRO A 823 -0.11 -29.11 8.79
CA PRO A 823 -0.56 -27.94 8.03
C PRO A 823 -1.72 -27.15 8.69
N LEU A 824 -2.04 -27.44 9.97
CA LEU A 824 -2.81 -26.60 10.91
C LEU A 824 -1.92 -25.81 11.91
N SER A 825 -0.59 -25.99 11.89
CA SER A 825 0.35 -25.30 12.78
C SER A 825 0.58 -23.84 12.36
N HIS A 826 0.70 -22.95 13.34
CA HIS A 826 0.70 -21.50 13.19
C HIS A 826 2.10 -20.91 13.13
N SER A 827 2.16 -19.63 12.73
CA SER A 827 3.28 -18.71 12.99
C SER A 827 3.77 -18.91 14.44
N ASN A 828 5.06 -19.17 14.60
CA ASN A 828 5.72 -19.31 15.90
C ASN A 828 6.73 -18.17 16.06
N PRO A 829 6.27 -16.93 16.31
CA PRO A 829 7.18 -15.80 16.45
C PRO A 829 8.00 -15.91 17.74
N ILE A 830 9.23 -15.38 17.69
CA ILE A 830 9.96 -15.01 18.90
C ILE A 830 9.28 -13.76 19.45
N LEU A 831 8.61 -13.88 20.60
CA LEU A 831 7.78 -12.80 21.12
C LEU A 831 8.63 -11.59 21.49
N GLY A 832 8.15 -10.40 21.15
CA GLY A 832 8.87 -9.15 21.42
C GLY A 832 10.07 -8.91 20.51
N LEU A 833 10.32 -9.78 19.51
CA LEU A 833 11.42 -9.60 18.56
C LEU A 833 10.89 -9.37 17.13
N PHE A 834 11.28 -8.24 16.56
CA PHE A 834 10.93 -7.84 15.20
C PHE A 834 12.18 -7.66 14.34
N GLY A 835 12.01 -7.73 13.02
CA GLY A 835 13.09 -7.55 12.05
C GLY A 835 12.65 -6.68 10.87
N ALA A 836 13.54 -5.78 10.41
CA ALA A 836 13.27 -4.94 9.25
C ALA A 836 14.53 -4.63 8.44
N GLY A 837 14.40 -4.60 7.11
CA GLY A 837 15.50 -4.37 6.16
C GLY A 837 16.33 -5.62 5.89
N GLU A 838 17.59 -5.44 5.48
CA GLU A 838 18.48 -6.51 4.98
C GLU A 838 18.86 -7.58 6.03
N VAL A 839 18.52 -7.39 7.31
CA VAL A 839 18.63 -8.45 8.32
C VAL A 839 17.60 -9.58 8.11
N THR A 840 16.56 -9.30 7.31
CA THR A 840 15.43 -10.20 7.06
C THR A 840 15.56 -10.91 5.71
N GLY A 841 14.90 -12.06 5.58
CA GLY A 841 14.82 -12.83 4.34
C GLY A 841 13.38 -13.17 3.96
N GLY A 842 13.19 -13.58 2.70
CA GLY A 842 11.89 -13.97 2.14
C GLY A 842 11.23 -12.91 1.23
N VAL A 843 11.67 -11.66 1.26
CA VAL A 843 11.08 -10.59 0.43
C VAL A 843 11.57 -10.66 -1.03
N HIS A 844 12.85 -11.01 -1.24
CA HIS A 844 13.52 -10.84 -2.53
C HIS A 844 13.91 -12.15 -3.23
N GLY A 845 13.78 -13.30 -2.56
CA GLY A 845 14.20 -14.60 -3.08
C GLY A 845 15.63 -14.62 -3.63
N GLY A 846 15.80 -15.21 -4.81
CA GLY A 846 17.11 -15.43 -5.44
C GLY A 846 17.82 -14.18 -5.95
N ASN A 847 17.11 -13.08 -6.21
CA ASN A 847 17.71 -11.82 -6.66
C ASN A 847 16.80 -10.61 -6.40
N ARG A 848 17.36 -9.57 -5.76
CA ARG A 848 16.65 -8.32 -5.46
C ARG A 848 16.62 -7.34 -6.64
N LEU A 849 15.47 -6.72 -6.91
CA LEU A 849 15.34 -5.59 -7.83
C LEU A 849 15.96 -4.28 -7.29
N GLY A 850 16.55 -3.48 -8.17
CA GLY A 850 17.05 -2.14 -7.83
C GLY A 850 15.94 -1.29 -7.19
N GLY A 851 16.23 -0.59 -6.09
CA GLY A 851 15.26 0.25 -5.37
C GLY A 851 14.34 -0.46 -4.37
N ASN A 852 14.17 -1.79 -4.44
CA ASN A 852 13.33 -2.52 -3.46
C ASN A 852 13.94 -2.55 -2.05
N SER A 853 15.27 -2.49 -1.91
CA SER A 853 15.93 -2.48 -0.58
C SER A 853 15.55 -1.26 0.28
N LEU A 854 15.56 -0.05 -0.28
CA LEU A 854 15.14 1.15 0.46
C LEU A 854 13.64 1.09 0.77
N LEU A 855 12.84 0.56 -0.17
CA LEU A 855 11.41 0.41 0.05
C LEU A 855 11.12 -0.57 1.20
N GLU A 856 11.79 -1.73 1.22
CA GLU A 856 11.67 -2.72 2.30
C GLU A 856 12.03 -2.11 3.66
N CYS A 857 13.10 -1.32 3.72
CA CYS A 857 13.51 -0.64 4.95
C CYS A 857 12.38 0.26 5.50
N VAL A 858 11.72 1.05 4.65
CA VAL A 858 10.64 1.95 5.09
C VAL A 858 9.38 1.15 5.44
N VAL A 859 8.95 0.24 4.56
CA VAL A 859 7.71 -0.53 4.75
C VAL A 859 7.79 -1.38 6.02
N PHE A 860 8.78 -2.28 6.10
CA PHE A 860 8.89 -3.18 7.25
C PHE A 860 9.45 -2.48 8.48
N GLY A 861 10.23 -1.41 8.34
CA GLY A 861 10.64 -0.57 9.46
C GLY A 861 9.43 0.05 10.16
N ARG A 862 8.54 0.70 9.40
CA ARG A 862 7.30 1.27 9.95
C ARG A 862 6.39 0.18 10.55
N ILE A 863 6.21 -0.94 9.86
CA ILE A 863 5.41 -2.07 10.40
C ILE A 863 5.99 -2.56 11.74
N ALA A 864 7.31 -2.77 11.81
CA ALA A 864 7.97 -3.20 13.05
C ALA A 864 7.80 -2.15 14.16
N GLY A 865 7.94 -0.87 13.86
CA GLY A 865 7.75 0.24 14.80
C GLY A 865 6.33 0.30 15.38
N ASP A 866 5.31 0.20 14.51
CA ASP A 866 3.90 0.15 14.93
C ASP A 866 3.65 -1.04 15.86
N ARG A 867 4.05 -2.25 15.45
CA ARG A 867 3.79 -3.48 16.21
C ARG A 867 4.56 -3.55 17.52
N ALA A 868 5.80 -3.06 17.54
CA ALA A 868 6.59 -2.96 18.76
C ALA A 868 6.00 -1.93 19.74
N SER A 869 5.50 -0.79 19.24
CA SER A 869 4.90 0.23 20.09
C SER A 869 3.57 -0.22 20.70
N THR A 870 2.77 -1.00 19.97
CA THR A 870 1.48 -1.48 20.48
C THR A 870 1.54 -2.82 21.19
N ILE A 871 2.74 -3.33 21.46
CA ILE A 871 2.96 -4.67 22.02
C ILE A 871 2.24 -4.88 23.36
N LEU A 872 2.21 -3.85 24.21
CA LEU A 872 1.50 -3.83 25.48
C LEU A 872 0.17 -3.10 25.37
N GLN A 873 -0.86 -3.70 25.95
CA GLN A 873 -2.23 -3.20 25.91
C GLN A 873 -2.79 -3.16 27.33
N ARG A 874 -3.68 -2.19 27.60
CA ARG A 874 -4.33 -2.08 28.91
C ARG A 874 -5.16 -3.31 29.28
N LYS A 875 -5.63 -4.06 28.28
CA LYS A 875 -6.37 -5.32 28.44
C LYS A 875 -5.59 -6.47 27.81
N SER A 876 -5.60 -7.63 28.47
CA SER A 876 -4.99 -8.87 27.96
C SER A 876 -5.76 -9.49 26.78
N SER A 877 -7.06 -9.21 26.70
CA SER A 877 -7.97 -9.68 25.66
C SER A 877 -8.27 -8.57 24.67
N ALA A 878 -8.20 -8.88 23.38
CA ALA A 878 -8.46 -7.92 22.31
C ALA A 878 -9.96 -7.68 22.10
N LEU A 879 -10.76 -8.74 21.95
CA LEU A 879 -12.17 -8.65 21.61
C LEU A 879 -13.07 -8.65 22.85
N SER A 880 -14.24 -8.01 22.74
CA SER A 880 -15.28 -8.02 23.76
C SER A 880 -16.67 -8.17 23.14
N PHE A 881 -17.66 -8.55 23.94
CA PHE A 881 -19.06 -8.64 23.49
C PHE A 881 -19.74 -7.28 23.29
N LYS A 882 -19.21 -6.23 23.91
CA LYS A 882 -19.85 -4.91 23.98
C LYS A 882 -19.23 -3.88 23.02
N VAL A 883 -17.93 -3.99 22.76
CA VAL A 883 -17.14 -2.97 22.06
C VAL A 883 -16.47 -3.57 20.82
N TRP A 884 -16.59 -2.86 19.71
CA TRP A 884 -15.91 -3.14 18.45
C TRP A 884 -14.43 -2.75 18.53
N THR A 885 -13.57 -3.62 18.03
CA THR A 885 -12.11 -3.48 18.09
C THR A 885 -11.55 -3.42 16.69
N THR A 886 -10.80 -2.37 16.37
CA THR A 886 -10.09 -2.25 15.09
C THR A 886 -8.97 -3.28 15.03
N VAL A 887 -8.97 -4.09 13.97
CA VAL A 887 -7.93 -5.07 13.65
C VAL A 887 -7.50 -4.89 12.20
N VAL A 888 -6.23 -5.22 11.90
CA VAL A 888 -5.65 -4.99 10.57
C VAL A 888 -5.38 -6.32 9.88
N LEU A 889 -5.92 -6.52 8.68
CA LEU A 889 -5.66 -7.66 7.83
C LEU A 889 -4.17 -7.70 7.49
N ARG A 890 -3.50 -8.75 7.96
CA ARG A 890 -2.07 -8.99 7.82
C ARG A 890 -1.77 -9.80 6.57
N GLU A 891 -2.62 -10.78 6.27
CA GLU A 891 -2.32 -11.80 5.27
C GLU A 891 -3.62 -12.44 4.76
N VAL A 892 -3.65 -12.71 3.45
CA VAL A 892 -4.73 -13.45 2.78
C VAL A 892 -4.11 -14.72 2.19
N ARG A 893 -4.69 -15.88 2.50
CA ARG A 893 -4.22 -17.18 1.98
C ARG A 893 -5.31 -17.86 1.17
N GLU A 894 -4.97 -18.24 -0.05
CA GLU A 894 -5.87 -18.83 -1.03
C GLU A 894 -5.13 -19.94 -1.81
N GLY A 895 -5.87 -20.81 -2.50
CA GLY A 895 -5.29 -21.90 -3.31
C GLY A 895 -5.78 -23.30 -2.93
N GLY A 896 -5.23 -24.34 -3.57
CA GLY A 896 -5.76 -25.71 -3.53
C GLY A 896 -5.93 -26.31 -2.14
N VAL A 897 -5.02 -26.01 -1.21
CA VAL A 897 -5.09 -26.51 0.19
C VAL A 897 -6.29 -25.94 0.95
N TYR A 898 -6.76 -24.74 0.60
CA TYR A 898 -7.87 -24.06 1.27
C TYR A 898 -9.24 -24.39 0.66
N GLY A 899 -9.28 -25.09 -0.48
CA GLY A 899 -10.51 -25.39 -1.21
C GLY A 899 -10.92 -24.26 -2.16
N ALA A 900 -11.52 -24.62 -3.29
CA ALA A 900 -11.98 -23.69 -4.32
C ALA A 900 -12.98 -22.66 -3.73
N GLY A 901 -12.72 -21.38 -4.00
CA GLY A 901 -13.55 -20.27 -3.51
C GLY A 901 -13.46 -20.02 -2.00
N SER A 902 -12.52 -20.64 -1.29
CA SER A 902 -12.26 -20.38 0.13
C SER A 902 -10.95 -19.62 0.32
N ARG A 903 -10.95 -18.72 1.31
CA ARG A 903 -9.82 -17.85 1.64
C ARG A 903 -9.69 -17.71 3.16
N VAL A 904 -8.46 -17.76 3.65
CA VAL A 904 -8.15 -17.53 5.06
C VAL A 904 -7.66 -16.10 5.22
N LEU A 905 -8.35 -15.34 6.07
CA LEU A 905 -7.99 -13.96 6.40
C LEU A 905 -7.38 -13.93 7.79
N ARG A 906 -6.12 -13.52 7.87
CA ARG A 906 -5.39 -13.37 9.13
C ARG A 906 -5.31 -11.91 9.51
N PHE A 907 -5.81 -11.57 10.69
CA PHE A 907 -5.80 -10.21 11.22
C PHE A 907 -4.83 -10.08 12.38
N ASN A 908 -4.14 -8.94 12.47
CA ASN A 908 -3.41 -8.52 13.65
C ASN A 908 -4.40 -8.03 14.72
N LEU A 909 -4.27 -8.57 15.92
CA LEU A 909 -4.86 -7.97 17.12
C LEU A 909 -4.11 -6.67 17.48
N PRO A 910 -4.75 -5.71 18.19
CA PRO A 910 -4.13 -4.44 18.54
C PRO A 910 -2.74 -4.59 19.18
N GLY A 911 -2.59 -5.50 20.15
CA GLY A 911 -1.29 -5.86 20.73
C GLY A 911 -0.76 -7.20 20.24
N ALA A 912 0.55 -7.25 19.97
CA ALA A 912 1.22 -8.48 19.53
C ALA A 912 1.26 -9.58 20.61
N LEU A 913 1.04 -9.23 21.89
CA LEU A 913 0.96 -10.18 23.00
C LEU A 913 -0.47 -10.39 23.53
N GLN A 914 -1.49 -9.82 22.88
CA GLN A 914 -2.88 -10.02 23.28
C GLN A 914 -3.43 -11.37 22.83
N ARG A 915 -4.36 -11.91 23.60
CA ARG A 915 -5.23 -13.03 23.18
C ARG A 915 -6.48 -12.49 22.52
N SER A 916 -7.19 -13.33 21.77
CA SER A 916 -8.45 -12.92 21.15
C SER A 916 -9.51 -12.51 22.17
N GLY A 917 -9.52 -13.14 23.35
CA GLY A 917 -10.57 -12.97 24.36
C GLY A 917 -11.78 -13.88 24.16
N LEU A 918 -11.69 -14.86 23.25
CA LEU A 918 -12.72 -15.86 22.98
C LEU A 918 -12.50 -17.13 23.82
N SER A 919 -13.53 -17.97 23.90
CA SER A 919 -13.44 -19.37 24.29
C SER A 919 -13.39 -20.28 23.06
N LEU A 920 -12.95 -21.54 23.23
CA LEU A 920 -12.90 -22.50 22.13
C LEU A 920 -14.32 -22.79 21.64
N GLY A 921 -14.59 -22.54 20.35
CA GLY A 921 -15.90 -22.74 19.73
C GLY A 921 -16.80 -21.49 19.67
N GLN A 922 -16.36 -20.34 20.19
CA GLN A 922 -17.03 -19.05 19.98
C GLN A 922 -16.71 -18.46 18.61
N PHE A 923 -17.62 -17.61 18.12
CA PHE A 923 -17.46 -16.90 16.84
C PHE A 923 -17.32 -15.38 17.03
N ILE A 924 -17.06 -14.67 15.94
CA ILE A 924 -16.94 -13.20 15.92
C ILE A 924 -17.96 -12.58 14.97
N ALA A 925 -18.23 -11.30 15.18
CA ALA A 925 -18.79 -10.44 14.15
C ALA A 925 -17.70 -9.50 13.63
N ILE A 926 -17.65 -9.34 12.31
CA ILE A 926 -16.82 -8.36 11.61
C ILE A 926 -17.76 -7.33 11.00
N ARG A 927 -17.42 -6.05 11.11
CA ARG A 927 -18.12 -5.00 10.37
C ARG A 927 -17.17 -4.09 9.60
N GLY A 928 -17.69 -3.50 8.54
CA GLY A 928 -17.05 -2.43 7.78
C GLY A 928 -18.06 -1.67 6.96
N ASP A 929 -17.61 -0.62 6.29
CA ASP A 929 -18.42 0.17 5.37
C ASP A 929 -18.21 -0.32 3.93
N TRP A 930 -19.30 -0.41 3.16
CA TRP A 930 -19.27 -0.71 1.75
C TRP A 930 -20.34 0.11 1.03
N ASP A 931 -19.91 1.00 0.13
CA ASP A 931 -20.81 1.93 -0.58
C ASP A 931 -21.72 2.74 0.39
N GLY A 932 -21.18 3.16 1.55
CA GLY A 932 -21.92 3.90 2.56
C GLY A 932 -22.93 3.06 3.35
N GLN A 933 -22.86 1.73 3.22
CA GLN A 933 -23.63 0.78 4.01
C GLN A 933 -22.72 0.07 5.02
N GLN A 934 -23.12 0.07 6.29
CA GLN A 934 -22.44 -0.73 7.29
C GLN A 934 -22.83 -2.21 7.11
N LEU A 935 -21.87 -3.03 6.70
CA LEU A 935 -22.03 -4.47 6.54
C LEU A 935 -21.54 -5.18 7.80
N ILE A 936 -22.27 -6.21 8.24
CA ILE A 936 -21.90 -7.06 9.38
C ILE A 936 -21.93 -8.52 8.94
N GLY A 937 -20.81 -9.22 9.10
CA GLY A 937 -20.68 -10.66 8.85
C GLY A 937 -20.26 -11.42 10.10
N TYR A 938 -20.65 -12.69 10.19
CA TYR A 938 -20.33 -13.57 11.31
C TYR A 938 -19.42 -14.69 10.84
N TYR A 939 -18.30 -14.89 11.56
CA TYR A 939 -17.26 -15.84 11.17
C TYR A 939 -16.72 -16.58 12.39
N SER A 940 -16.46 -17.88 12.23
CA SER A 940 -15.77 -18.67 13.24
C SER A 940 -14.26 -18.60 13.02
N PRO A 941 -13.47 -18.28 14.06
CA PRO A 941 -12.02 -18.34 13.98
C PRO A 941 -11.51 -19.78 13.81
N ILE A 942 -10.42 -19.94 13.07
CA ILE A 942 -9.68 -21.21 12.98
C ILE A 942 -8.43 -21.22 13.90
N THR A 943 -8.05 -20.06 14.43
CA THR A 943 -6.98 -19.88 15.43
C THR A 943 -7.45 -20.25 16.82
N LEU A 944 -6.56 -20.73 17.67
CA LEU A 944 -6.91 -20.99 19.07
C LEU A 944 -7.09 -19.68 19.83
N PRO A 945 -7.94 -19.63 20.86
CA PRO A 945 -8.10 -18.40 21.65
C PRO A 945 -6.84 -17.93 22.37
N ASP A 946 -5.91 -18.86 22.63
CA ASP A 946 -4.64 -18.59 23.30
C ASP A 946 -3.50 -18.19 22.36
N ASP A 947 -3.74 -18.26 21.04
CA ASP A 947 -2.75 -17.76 20.09
C ASP A 947 -2.65 -16.24 20.24
N LEU A 948 -1.41 -15.73 20.21
CA LEU A 948 -1.13 -14.34 20.54
C LEU A 948 -1.04 -13.47 19.28
N GLY A 949 -1.53 -12.24 19.40
CA GLY A 949 -1.28 -11.17 18.43
C GLY A 949 -2.06 -11.25 17.12
N MET A 950 -2.76 -12.36 16.85
CA MET A 950 -3.49 -12.57 15.61
C MET A 950 -4.76 -13.41 15.77
N ILE A 951 -5.62 -13.34 14.75
CA ILE A 951 -6.84 -14.14 14.62
C ILE A 951 -7.07 -14.46 13.13
N ASP A 952 -7.35 -15.72 12.82
CA ASP A 952 -7.63 -16.16 11.44
C ASP A 952 -9.10 -16.58 11.33
N ILE A 953 -9.73 -16.17 10.24
CA ILE A 953 -11.07 -16.63 9.86
C ILE A 953 -11.03 -17.32 8.49
N LEU A 954 -12.00 -18.21 8.28
CA LEU A 954 -12.27 -18.81 6.97
C LEU A 954 -13.47 -18.10 6.33
N ALA A 955 -13.28 -17.55 5.14
CA ALA A 955 -14.34 -16.93 4.34
C ALA A 955 -14.48 -17.65 2.99
N ARG A 956 -15.70 -17.66 2.42
CA ARG A 956 -15.95 -18.09 1.04
C ARG A 956 -16.34 -16.92 0.16
N SER A 957 -15.93 -16.98 -1.09
CA SER A 957 -16.27 -16.03 -2.14
C SER A 957 -17.50 -16.52 -2.91
N ASP A 958 -18.70 -16.14 -2.46
CA ASP A 958 -19.97 -16.38 -3.14
C ASP A 958 -20.76 -15.06 -3.37
N LYS A 959 -21.93 -15.08 -4.05
CA LYS A 959 -22.63 -13.86 -4.50
C LYS A 959 -23.30 -13.08 -3.36
N GLY A 960 -23.14 -11.74 -3.30
CA GLY A 960 -23.82 -10.83 -2.36
C GLY A 960 -22.89 -9.72 -1.81
N THR A 961 -23.44 -8.58 -1.37
CA THR A 961 -22.66 -7.38 -0.98
C THR A 961 -21.64 -7.63 0.14
N LEU A 962 -22.01 -8.35 1.21
CA LEU A 962 -21.09 -8.75 2.29
C LEU A 962 -19.95 -9.64 1.78
N ARG A 963 -20.25 -10.51 0.82
CA ARG A 963 -19.30 -11.48 0.28
C ARG A 963 -18.33 -10.82 -0.70
N GLU A 964 -18.82 -9.85 -1.48
CA GLU A 964 -17.98 -8.98 -2.30
C GLU A 964 -17.03 -8.16 -1.42
N TRP A 965 -17.52 -7.57 -0.33
CA TRP A 965 -16.71 -6.83 0.62
C TRP A 965 -15.60 -7.68 1.25
N ILE A 966 -15.94 -8.83 1.85
CA ILE A 966 -14.95 -9.70 2.50
C ILE A 966 -13.91 -10.25 1.51
N SER A 967 -14.31 -10.47 0.25
CA SER A 967 -13.43 -10.95 -0.83
C SER A 967 -12.51 -9.85 -1.37
N ALA A 968 -12.94 -8.59 -1.26
CA ALA A 968 -12.17 -7.46 -1.72
C ALA A 968 -11.04 -7.09 -0.73
N LEU A 969 -11.18 -7.43 0.57
CA LEU A 969 -10.16 -7.10 1.59
C LEU A 969 -8.76 -7.59 1.20
N GLU A 970 -7.78 -6.71 1.38
CA GLU A 970 -6.36 -6.89 1.05
C GLU A 970 -5.45 -6.62 2.28
N PRO A 971 -4.22 -7.17 2.33
CA PRO A 971 -3.29 -6.88 3.40
C PRO A 971 -3.05 -5.37 3.59
N GLY A 972 -3.18 -4.91 4.84
CA GLY A 972 -3.16 -3.50 5.21
C GLY A 972 -4.54 -2.91 5.52
N ASP A 973 -5.62 -3.61 5.16
CA ASP A 973 -6.98 -3.17 5.45
C ASP A 973 -7.35 -3.35 6.94
N ALA A 974 -7.89 -2.33 7.61
CA ALA A 974 -8.43 -2.33 8.95
C ALA A 974 -9.95 -2.50 9.00
N VAL A 975 -10.43 -3.52 9.69
CA VAL A 975 -11.86 -3.79 9.95
C VAL A 975 -12.15 -3.73 11.45
N GLU A 976 -13.43 -3.69 11.82
CA GLU A 976 -13.83 -3.77 13.22
C GLU A 976 -14.35 -5.19 13.56
N MET A 977 -13.91 -5.73 14.70
CA MET A 977 -14.31 -7.04 15.19
C MET A 977 -14.87 -6.99 16.61
N LYS A 978 -15.82 -7.87 16.92
CA LYS A 978 -16.30 -8.12 18.29
C LYS A 978 -16.50 -9.61 18.57
N ALA A 979 -16.43 -9.98 19.84
CA ALA A 979 -16.74 -11.34 20.27
C ALA A 979 -18.25 -11.59 20.23
N CYS A 980 -18.64 -12.80 19.82
CA CYS A 980 -20.01 -13.29 19.84
C CYS A 980 -20.10 -14.57 20.66
N GLY A 981 -21.33 -15.07 20.88
CA GLY A 981 -21.56 -16.32 21.60
C GLY A 981 -21.02 -17.55 20.85
N GLY A 982 -21.52 -18.72 21.23
CA GLY A 982 -21.26 -19.98 20.53
C GLY A 982 -20.92 -21.10 21.49
N LEU A 983 -20.18 -22.11 21.03
CA LEU A 983 -19.75 -23.20 21.89
C LEU A 983 -18.70 -22.66 22.86
N VAL A 984 -18.94 -22.79 24.17
CA VAL A 984 -17.97 -22.47 25.21
C VAL A 984 -17.36 -23.78 25.69
N ILE A 985 -16.33 -24.25 24.98
CA ILE A 985 -15.62 -25.47 25.35
C ILE A 985 -14.41 -25.09 26.20
N GLU A 986 -14.43 -25.47 27.47
CA GLU A 986 -13.33 -25.20 28.38
C GLU A 986 -12.22 -26.23 28.21
N ARG A 987 -10.97 -25.75 28.21
CA ARG A 987 -9.77 -26.59 28.20
C ARG A 987 -9.16 -26.59 29.59
N ARG A 988 -9.54 -27.56 30.41
CA ARG A 988 -9.10 -27.63 31.81
C ARG A 988 -7.74 -28.32 31.90
N LEU A 989 -6.69 -27.51 32.06
CA LEU A 989 -5.31 -28.01 32.10
C LEU A 989 -4.99 -28.84 33.34
N SER A 990 -5.67 -28.59 34.48
CA SER A 990 -5.39 -29.25 35.77
C SER A 990 -5.63 -30.74 35.74
N ASP A 991 -6.69 -31.19 35.06
CA ASP A 991 -7.05 -32.60 34.92
C ASP A 991 -7.02 -33.08 33.46
N LYS A 992 -6.60 -32.21 32.53
CA LYS A 992 -6.31 -32.51 31.12
C LYS A 992 -7.56 -32.89 30.31
N HIS A 993 -8.74 -32.38 30.66
CA HIS A 993 -10.00 -32.66 29.94
C HIS A 993 -10.57 -31.45 29.22
N PHE A 994 -11.41 -31.72 28.22
CA PHE A 994 -12.39 -30.75 27.74
C PHE A 994 -13.61 -30.77 28.67
N VAL A 995 -14.17 -29.60 28.97
CA VAL A 995 -15.41 -29.48 29.74
C VAL A 995 -16.41 -28.66 28.94
N PHE A 996 -17.65 -29.14 28.87
CA PHE A 996 -18.75 -28.44 28.21
C PHE A 996 -20.01 -28.57 29.06
N MET A 997 -20.59 -27.43 29.46
CA MET A 997 -21.76 -27.37 30.35
C MET A 997 -21.64 -28.26 31.61
N GLY A 998 -20.45 -28.33 32.21
CA GLY A 998 -20.15 -29.15 33.39
C GLY A 998 -19.82 -30.62 33.10
N HIS A 999 -19.97 -31.10 31.87
CA HIS A 999 -19.63 -32.47 31.49
C HIS A 999 -18.17 -32.60 31.03
N ILE A 1000 -17.49 -33.66 31.46
CA ILE A 1000 -16.17 -34.05 30.95
C ILE A 1000 -16.34 -34.67 29.56
N ILE A 1001 -15.68 -34.10 28.56
CA ILE A 1001 -15.74 -34.53 27.17
C ILE A 1001 -14.44 -35.24 26.79
N ASN A 1002 -14.56 -36.52 26.43
CA ASN A 1002 -13.45 -37.32 25.89
C ASN A 1002 -13.75 -37.90 24.49
N LYS A 1003 -14.98 -37.71 23.98
CA LYS A 1003 -15.38 -38.02 22.60
C LYS A 1003 -15.92 -36.76 21.93
N LEU A 1004 -15.42 -36.48 20.73
CA LEU A 1004 -15.87 -35.34 19.92
C LEU A 1004 -16.45 -35.86 18.60
N CYS A 1005 -17.66 -35.41 18.24
CA CYS A 1005 -18.22 -35.56 16.91
C CYS A 1005 -18.45 -34.17 16.31
N LEU A 1006 -17.86 -33.93 15.15
CA LEU A 1006 -17.80 -32.62 14.49
C LEU A 1006 -18.49 -32.74 13.13
N ILE A 1007 -19.62 -32.06 12.95
CA ILE A 1007 -20.44 -32.16 11.74
C ILE A 1007 -20.44 -30.81 11.03
N ALA A 1008 -19.84 -30.76 9.84
CA ALA A 1008 -19.63 -29.55 9.06
C ALA A 1008 -20.30 -29.61 7.69
N GLY A 1009 -20.85 -28.49 7.23
CA GLY A 1009 -21.27 -28.26 5.85
C GLY A 1009 -20.66 -26.97 5.28
N GLY A 1010 -19.96 -27.06 4.15
CA GLY A 1010 -19.27 -25.91 3.53
C GLY A 1010 -18.29 -25.21 4.50
N THR A 1011 -18.36 -23.88 4.62
CA THR A 1011 -17.51 -23.12 5.57
C THR A 1011 -17.76 -23.42 7.04
N GLY A 1012 -18.82 -24.17 7.37
CA GLY A 1012 -19.07 -24.67 8.72
C GLY A 1012 -17.95 -25.56 9.28
N VAL A 1013 -16.95 -25.92 8.46
CA VAL A 1013 -15.74 -26.61 8.92
C VAL A 1013 -14.83 -25.73 9.79
N ALA A 1014 -14.92 -24.39 9.70
CA ALA A 1014 -14.04 -23.46 10.44
C ALA A 1014 -13.96 -23.70 11.96
N PRO A 1015 -15.08 -23.73 12.72
CA PRO A 1015 -15.02 -24.03 14.16
C PRO A 1015 -14.53 -25.47 14.42
N MET A 1016 -14.76 -26.41 13.50
CA MET A 1016 -14.30 -27.80 13.64
C MET A 1016 -12.78 -27.89 13.53
N LEU A 1017 -12.16 -27.12 12.63
CA LEU A 1017 -10.70 -27.03 12.53
C LEU A 1017 -10.07 -26.50 13.82
N GLN A 1018 -10.70 -25.49 14.43
CA GLN A 1018 -10.27 -24.94 15.72
C GLN A 1018 -10.32 -25.99 16.83
N ILE A 1019 -11.43 -26.75 16.92
CA ILE A 1019 -11.63 -27.81 17.91
C ILE A 1019 -10.65 -28.98 17.67
N ILE A 1020 -10.48 -29.42 16.42
CA ILE A 1020 -9.49 -30.45 16.06
C ILE A 1020 -8.09 -29.99 16.46
N LYS A 1021 -7.73 -28.74 16.16
CA LYS A 1021 -6.42 -28.20 16.55
C LYS A 1021 -6.22 -28.29 18.07
N ALA A 1022 -7.21 -27.87 18.86
CA ALA A 1022 -7.16 -27.96 20.31
C ALA A 1022 -7.07 -29.41 20.83
N ALA A 1023 -7.85 -30.31 20.23
CA ALA A 1023 -7.94 -31.72 20.61
C ALA A 1023 -6.61 -32.47 20.45
N PHE A 1024 -5.87 -32.16 19.38
CA PHE A 1024 -4.59 -32.83 19.09
C PHE A 1024 -3.38 -32.20 19.79
N MET A 1025 -3.58 -31.19 20.64
CA MET A 1025 -2.51 -30.65 21.48
C MET A 1025 -2.38 -31.45 22.77
N LYS A 1026 -1.13 -31.66 23.21
CA LYS A 1026 -0.87 -32.15 24.56
C LYS A 1026 -1.26 -31.07 25.60
N PRO A 1027 -1.80 -31.47 26.77
CA PRO A 1027 -2.01 -32.85 27.22
C PRO A 1027 -3.33 -33.49 26.77
N PHE A 1028 -4.20 -32.77 26.05
CA PHE A 1028 -5.57 -33.21 25.74
C PHE A 1028 -5.65 -34.42 24.81
N ILE A 1029 -4.70 -34.55 23.88
CA ILE A 1029 -4.61 -35.73 23.01
C ILE A 1029 -4.43 -37.03 23.80
N ASP A 1030 -3.88 -36.96 25.02
CA ASP A 1030 -3.62 -38.15 25.83
C ASP A 1030 -4.91 -38.66 26.50
N THR A 1031 -5.85 -37.77 26.85
CA THR A 1031 -7.12 -38.10 27.51
C THR A 1031 -8.30 -38.29 26.54
N LEU A 1032 -8.23 -37.71 25.35
CA LEU A 1032 -9.23 -37.91 24.29
C LEU A 1032 -9.27 -39.38 23.82
N GLU A 1033 -10.47 -39.94 23.75
CA GLU A 1033 -10.73 -41.28 23.23
C GLU A 1033 -10.87 -41.27 21.71
N SER A 1034 -11.73 -40.39 21.17
CA SER A 1034 -11.98 -40.29 19.73
C SER A 1034 -12.46 -38.91 19.28
N VAL A 1035 -12.08 -38.54 18.06
CA VAL A 1035 -12.56 -37.35 17.34
C VAL A 1035 -13.05 -37.79 15.96
N HIS A 1036 -14.33 -37.62 15.68
CA HIS A 1036 -14.95 -37.93 14.40
C HIS A 1036 -15.34 -36.64 13.67
N LEU A 1037 -14.99 -36.50 12.40
CA LEU A 1037 -15.40 -35.40 11.53
C LEU A 1037 -16.27 -35.92 10.39
N ILE A 1038 -17.48 -35.38 10.24
CA ILE A 1038 -18.33 -35.56 9.06
C ILE A 1038 -18.36 -34.22 8.33
N TYR A 1039 -17.80 -34.14 7.12
CA TYR A 1039 -17.70 -32.89 6.37
C TYR A 1039 -18.37 -33.00 5.00
N ALA A 1040 -19.49 -32.30 4.84
CA ALA A 1040 -20.26 -32.23 3.61
C ALA A 1040 -19.88 -31.01 2.74
N ALA A 1041 -19.74 -31.24 1.43
CA ALA A 1041 -19.49 -30.22 0.43
C ALA A 1041 -20.16 -30.56 -0.91
N GLU A 1042 -20.23 -29.60 -1.81
CA GLU A 1042 -20.87 -29.80 -3.11
C GLU A 1042 -20.02 -30.72 -4.02
N ASP A 1043 -18.72 -30.47 -4.11
CA ASP A 1043 -17.77 -31.28 -4.84
C ASP A 1043 -16.40 -31.34 -4.12
N VAL A 1044 -15.51 -32.19 -4.63
CA VAL A 1044 -14.22 -32.47 -4.01
C VAL A 1044 -13.29 -31.27 -3.93
N THR A 1045 -13.44 -30.29 -4.84
CA THR A 1045 -12.58 -29.10 -4.88
C THR A 1045 -12.93 -28.10 -3.79
N GLU A 1046 -14.15 -28.16 -3.24
CA GLU A 1046 -14.60 -27.28 -2.16
C GLU A 1046 -14.15 -27.71 -0.76
N LEU A 1047 -13.58 -28.92 -0.60
CA LEU A 1047 -13.15 -29.43 0.69
C LEU A 1047 -11.91 -28.69 1.23
N THR A 1048 -12.16 -27.63 2.00
CA THR A 1048 -11.12 -26.88 2.73
C THR A 1048 -10.27 -27.77 3.63
N TYR A 1049 -8.93 -27.62 3.57
CA TYR A 1049 -7.96 -28.37 4.36
C TYR A 1049 -8.02 -29.90 4.18
N ARG A 1050 -8.51 -30.40 3.04
CA ARG A 1050 -8.66 -31.84 2.77
C ARG A 1050 -7.37 -32.62 3.02
N GLU A 1051 -6.27 -32.23 2.40
CA GLU A 1051 -4.97 -32.92 2.51
C GLU A 1051 -4.47 -32.95 3.96
N VAL A 1052 -4.72 -31.86 4.68
CA VAL A 1052 -4.32 -31.65 6.08
C VAL A 1052 -5.11 -32.54 7.03
N LEU A 1053 -6.42 -32.68 6.78
CA LEU A 1053 -7.29 -33.59 7.53
C LEU A 1053 -6.91 -35.05 7.27
N GLU A 1054 -6.53 -35.40 6.04
CA GLU A 1054 -6.04 -36.74 5.71
C GLU A 1054 -4.70 -37.07 6.36
N GLU A 1055 -3.76 -36.13 6.35
CA GLU A 1055 -2.49 -36.27 7.05
C GLU A 1055 -2.72 -36.46 8.55
N ARG A 1056 -3.58 -35.62 9.16
CA ARG A 1056 -3.92 -35.75 10.57
C ARG A 1056 -4.49 -37.11 10.91
N ARG A 1057 -5.33 -37.68 10.04
CA ARG A 1057 -5.90 -39.02 10.21
C ARG A 1057 -4.79 -40.06 10.33
N ARG A 1058 -3.79 -40.01 9.45
CA ARG A 1058 -2.63 -40.93 9.47
C ARG A 1058 -1.81 -40.79 10.76
N GLU A 1059 -1.63 -39.58 11.26
CA GLU A 1059 -0.82 -39.31 12.47
C GLU A 1059 -1.54 -39.63 13.80
N SER A 1060 -2.87 -39.66 13.81
CA SER A 1060 -3.70 -39.71 15.03
C SER A 1060 -3.69 -41.04 15.79
N ARG A 1061 -2.94 -42.06 15.34
CA ARG A 1061 -2.94 -43.44 15.89
C ARG A 1061 -4.36 -44.02 16.05
N GLY A 1062 -5.27 -43.70 15.12
CA GLY A 1062 -6.66 -44.18 15.13
C GLY A 1062 -7.64 -43.34 15.94
N LYS A 1063 -7.20 -42.30 16.66
CA LYS A 1063 -8.08 -41.40 17.42
C LYS A 1063 -8.89 -40.44 16.53
N PHE A 1064 -8.44 -40.15 15.31
CA PHE A 1064 -9.17 -39.30 14.36
C PHE A 1064 -9.82 -40.13 13.25
N LYS A 1065 -11.13 -39.98 13.07
CA LYS A 1065 -11.86 -40.46 11.88
C LYS A 1065 -12.45 -39.28 11.13
N LYS A 1066 -12.42 -39.34 9.81
CA LYS A 1066 -13.04 -38.34 8.94
C LYS A 1066 -13.86 -39.06 7.86
N THR A 1067 -15.04 -38.53 7.57
CA THR A 1067 -15.92 -38.96 6.48
C THR A 1067 -16.29 -37.72 5.67
N PHE A 1068 -15.95 -37.72 4.39
CA PHE A 1068 -16.41 -36.67 3.48
C PHE A 1068 -17.73 -37.07 2.84
N VAL A 1069 -18.65 -36.12 2.68
CA VAL A 1069 -19.95 -36.36 2.03
C VAL A 1069 -20.08 -35.39 0.86
N LEU A 1070 -20.19 -35.90 -0.37
CA LEU A 1070 -20.22 -35.07 -1.57
C LEU A 1070 -21.54 -35.20 -2.32
N ASN A 1071 -22.09 -34.06 -2.74
CA ASN A 1071 -23.27 -34.05 -3.60
C ASN A 1071 -22.91 -34.48 -5.03
N ARG A 1072 -21.77 -34.01 -5.54
CA ARG A 1072 -21.21 -34.34 -6.86
C ARG A 1072 -19.83 -34.98 -6.71
N PRO A 1073 -19.77 -36.27 -6.34
CA PRO A 1073 -18.49 -36.96 -6.15
C PRO A 1073 -17.75 -37.21 -7.47
N PRO A 1074 -16.40 -37.23 -7.46
CA PRO A 1074 -15.62 -37.68 -8.61
C PRO A 1074 -15.80 -39.20 -8.86
N PRO A 1075 -15.43 -39.73 -10.04
CA PRO A 1075 -15.39 -41.17 -10.27
C PRO A 1075 -14.57 -41.90 -9.20
N LEU A 1076 -15.01 -43.11 -8.82
CA LEU A 1076 -14.37 -43.97 -7.81
C LEU A 1076 -14.39 -43.40 -6.37
N TRP A 1077 -15.31 -42.49 -6.05
CA TRP A 1077 -15.51 -42.01 -4.69
C TRP A 1077 -16.08 -43.10 -3.77
N THR A 1078 -15.47 -43.27 -2.60
CA THR A 1078 -15.81 -44.34 -1.64
C THR A 1078 -16.37 -43.83 -0.32
N ASP A 1079 -16.33 -42.52 -0.05
CA ASP A 1079 -16.92 -41.94 1.16
C ASP A 1079 -18.43 -41.65 0.93
N GLY A 1080 -19.05 -40.80 1.73
CA GLY A 1080 -20.49 -40.50 1.64
C GLY A 1080 -20.88 -39.76 0.37
N VAL A 1081 -22.11 -39.99 -0.10
CA VAL A 1081 -22.71 -39.36 -1.29
C VAL A 1081 -24.06 -38.72 -0.93
N GLY A 1082 -24.31 -37.52 -1.44
CA GLY A 1082 -25.55 -36.77 -1.22
C GLY A 1082 -25.53 -35.89 0.04
N PHE A 1083 -26.55 -36.02 0.88
CA PHE A 1083 -26.72 -35.22 2.09
C PHE A 1083 -26.39 -36.02 3.35
N ILE A 1084 -26.09 -35.32 4.45
CA ILE A 1084 -25.96 -35.96 5.77
C ILE A 1084 -27.35 -36.44 6.22
N ASP A 1085 -27.58 -37.75 6.12
CA ASP A 1085 -28.84 -38.40 6.43
C ASP A 1085 -28.72 -39.32 7.67
N ARG A 1086 -29.81 -40.04 7.98
CA ARG A 1086 -29.85 -40.97 9.10
C ARG A 1086 -28.84 -42.11 8.95
N GLY A 1087 -28.59 -42.59 7.73
CA GLY A 1087 -27.63 -43.66 7.47
C GLY A 1087 -26.21 -43.24 7.79
N ILE A 1088 -25.80 -42.07 7.28
CA ILE A 1088 -24.48 -41.48 7.56
C ILE A 1088 -24.31 -41.23 9.06
N LEU A 1089 -25.31 -40.67 9.73
CA LEU A 1089 -25.23 -40.40 11.17
C LEU A 1089 -25.11 -41.69 11.99
N THR A 1090 -25.88 -42.73 11.65
CA THR A 1090 -25.84 -44.02 12.36
C THR A 1090 -24.50 -44.73 12.19
N ASN A 1091 -23.87 -44.61 11.01
CA ASN A 1091 -22.62 -45.31 10.69
C ASN A 1091 -21.37 -44.58 11.19
N HIS A 1092 -21.41 -43.25 11.32
CA HIS A 1092 -20.20 -42.45 11.53
C HIS A 1092 -20.17 -41.65 12.85
N VAL A 1093 -21.31 -41.45 13.53
CA VAL A 1093 -21.34 -40.82 14.86
C VAL A 1093 -21.08 -41.87 15.94
N GLN A 1094 -20.30 -41.53 16.97
CA GLN A 1094 -20.08 -42.42 18.12
C GLN A 1094 -21.40 -42.70 18.87
N PRO A 1095 -21.55 -43.87 19.53
CA PRO A 1095 -22.75 -44.18 20.31
C PRO A 1095 -23.09 -43.11 21.37
N PRO A 1096 -24.38 -42.86 21.65
CA PRO A 1096 -24.82 -41.91 22.67
C PRO A 1096 -24.14 -42.14 24.03
N SER A 1097 -23.61 -41.08 24.62
CA SER A 1097 -22.98 -41.10 25.96
C SER A 1097 -22.86 -39.68 26.53
N ASP A 1098 -22.75 -39.55 27.85
CA ASP A 1098 -22.65 -38.25 28.54
C ASP A 1098 -21.26 -37.60 28.51
N ASN A 1099 -20.32 -38.23 27.79
CA ASN A 1099 -18.98 -37.71 27.51
C ASN A 1099 -18.72 -37.43 26.02
N LEU A 1100 -19.78 -37.50 25.19
CA LEU A 1100 -19.77 -37.20 23.76
C LEU A 1100 -20.37 -35.82 23.49
N LEU A 1101 -19.55 -34.89 22.98
CA LEU A 1101 -20.02 -33.62 22.44
C LEU A 1101 -20.18 -33.71 20.93
N VAL A 1102 -21.38 -33.42 20.43
CA VAL A 1102 -21.68 -33.30 18.99
C VAL A 1102 -21.83 -31.82 18.63
N ALA A 1103 -20.84 -31.28 17.93
CA ALA A 1103 -20.82 -29.91 17.44
C ALA A 1103 -21.24 -29.84 15.95
N ILE A 1104 -22.20 -28.98 15.62
CA ILE A 1104 -22.78 -28.89 14.27
C ILE A 1104 -22.62 -27.47 13.72
N CYS A 1105 -22.13 -27.32 12.50
CA CYS A 1105 -22.09 -26.03 11.83
C CYS A 1105 -22.25 -26.19 10.31
N GLY A 1106 -23.06 -25.33 9.69
CA GLY A 1106 -23.36 -25.39 8.26
C GLY A 1106 -24.73 -24.79 7.96
N PRO A 1107 -25.35 -25.09 6.80
CA PRO A 1107 -26.64 -24.53 6.42
C PRO A 1107 -27.74 -24.82 7.45
N PRO A 1108 -28.64 -23.86 7.78
CA PRO A 1108 -29.67 -24.04 8.82
C PRO A 1108 -30.57 -25.27 8.62
N VAL A 1109 -30.84 -25.64 7.36
CA VAL A 1109 -31.60 -26.85 7.01
C VAL A 1109 -30.87 -28.12 7.45
N MET A 1110 -29.57 -28.22 7.16
CA MET A 1110 -28.73 -29.35 7.58
C MET A 1110 -28.69 -29.45 9.11
N GLN A 1111 -28.46 -28.32 9.80
CA GLN A 1111 -28.40 -28.28 11.26
C GLN A 1111 -29.69 -28.83 11.89
N ARG A 1112 -30.86 -28.38 11.39
CA ARG A 1112 -32.17 -28.81 11.89
C ARG A 1112 -32.40 -30.31 11.70
N ILE A 1113 -32.07 -30.84 10.52
CA ILE A 1113 -32.25 -32.26 10.20
C ILE A 1113 -31.34 -33.11 11.09
N VAL A 1114 -30.05 -32.78 11.18
CA VAL A 1114 -29.08 -33.52 12.00
C VAL A 1114 -29.51 -33.56 13.46
N LYS A 1115 -29.93 -32.43 14.05
CA LYS A 1115 -30.43 -32.39 15.43
C LYS A 1115 -31.67 -33.24 15.64
N ALA A 1116 -32.65 -33.15 14.73
CA ALA A 1116 -33.86 -33.94 14.82
C ALA A 1116 -33.55 -35.45 14.76
N THR A 1117 -32.66 -35.86 13.85
CA THR A 1117 -32.25 -37.26 13.73
C THR A 1117 -31.49 -37.75 14.96
N LEU A 1118 -30.51 -37.00 15.47
CA LEU A 1118 -29.79 -37.37 16.70
C LEU A 1118 -30.73 -37.46 17.91
N LYS A 1119 -31.73 -36.58 18.02
CA LYS A 1119 -32.77 -36.70 19.04
C LYS A 1119 -33.52 -38.03 18.94
N THR A 1120 -33.93 -38.43 17.73
CA THR A 1120 -34.61 -39.72 17.52
C THR A 1120 -33.72 -40.94 17.78
N LEU A 1121 -32.40 -40.77 17.71
CA LEU A 1121 -31.41 -41.81 17.98
C LEU A 1121 -30.98 -41.85 19.47
N GLY A 1122 -31.60 -41.04 20.34
CA GLY A 1122 -31.36 -41.10 21.79
C GLY A 1122 -30.14 -40.33 22.31
N TYR A 1123 -29.61 -39.37 21.54
CA TYR A 1123 -28.48 -38.56 22.00
C TYR A 1123 -28.89 -37.51 23.05
N ASN A 1124 -27.98 -37.23 24.00
CA ASN A 1124 -28.17 -36.18 25.00
C ASN A 1124 -28.17 -34.80 24.32
N MET A 1125 -29.34 -34.18 24.23
CA MET A 1125 -29.51 -32.91 23.51
C MET A 1125 -28.87 -31.69 24.21
N ASN A 1126 -28.39 -31.83 25.46
CA ASN A 1126 -27.55 -30.82 26.09
C ASN A 1126 -26.13 -30.83 25.48
N LEU A 1127 -25.68 -31.97 24.95
CA LEU A 1127 -24.38 -32.18 24.33
C LEU A 1127 -24.43 -32.22 22.79
N VAL A 1128 -25.60 -31.99 22.18
CA VAL A 1128 -25.78 -31.84 20.73
C VAL A 1128 -26.12 -30.38 20.42
N ARG A 1129 -25.14 -29.62 19.96
CA ARG A 1129 -25.25 -28.15 19.83
C ARG A 1129 -24.81 -27.66 18.46
N THR A 1130 -25.52 -26.65 17.96
CA THR A 1130 -25.00 -25.86 16.83
C THR A 1130 -24.06 -24.79 17.35
N VAL A 1131 -23.11 -24.36 16.51
CA VAL A 1131 -22.11 -23.36 16.90
C VAL A 1131 -22.72 -21.97 17.15
N ASP A 1132 -23.87 -21.66 16.57
CA ASP A 1132 -24.58 -20.39 16.67
C ASP A 1132 -25.66 -20.35 17.78
N GLU A 1133 -25.93 -21.47 18.46
CA GLU A 1133 -26.89 -21.54 19.56
C GLU A 1133 -26.38 -20.82 20.82
N THR A 1134 -27.17 -19.89 21.35
CA THR A 1134 -26.93 -19.27 22.67
C THR A 1134 -27.08 -20.29 23.79
N GLU A 1135 -26.28 -20.18 24.85
CA GLU A 1135 -26.52 -20.97 26.07
C GLU A 1135 -27.93 -20.71 26.62
N PRO A 1136 -28.60 -21.73 27.20
CA PRO A 1136 -29.89 -21.54 27.84
C PRO A 1136 -29.78 -20.46 28.93
N SER A 1137 -30.72 -19.52 28.93
CA SER A 1137 -30.83 -18.49 29.98
C SER A 1137 -31.11 -19.16 31.34
N GLY A 1138 -30.05 -19.42 32.12
CA GLY A 1138 -30.15 -20.07 33.43
C GLY A 1138 -28.85 -20.54 34.07
N SER A 1139 -27.72 -20.57 33.36
CA SER A 1139 -26.41 -21.02 33.89
C SER A 1139 -25.53 -19.91 34.48
N SER A 1140 -26.10 -18.79 34.93
CA SER A 1140 -25.33 -17.75 35.63
C SER A 1140 -25.13 -18.14 37.10
N LYS A 1141 -23.86 -18.30 37.48
CA LYS A 1141 -23.29 -18.55 38.83
C LYS A 1141 -23.29 -20.00 39.30
N ILE A 1142 -22.16 -20.68 39.07
CA ILE A 1142 -21.35 -21.33 40.14
C ILE A 1142 -19.88 -21.02 39.86
#